data_AF-A0A3A3H618-F1
#
_entry.id   AF-A0A3A3H618-F1
#
_cell.length_a   1.000
_cell.length_b   1.000
_cell.length_c   1.000
_cell.angle_alpha   90.00
_cell.angle_beta   90.00
_cell.angle_gamma   90.00
#
_symmetry.space_group_name_H-M   'P 1'
#
loop_
_entity.id
_entity.type
_entity.pdbx_description
1 polymer ?
#
loop_
_entity_poly.entity_id
_entity_poly.type
_entity_poly.pdbx_seq_one_letter_code
_entity_poly.pdbx_strand_id
1 'polypeptide(L)'
;MRRYLAVSLILSAVFGAQQVAAEPVTRAQPAAGSVIARKSGEEVRFVDVSDWRFVDLRQDVVAGDYLRTNATGNLAVLFSDRTQMRLGRNTTLLVKNVGPSTDAAFALESGTIWARAERGGLGLTVETPAAAAAIRGTDWTMTVEGNGRTSLTVLEGKVELANQFGSVTVSQGEGAVANIGSAPTKIVNVNPDDREQMLFFLSLRNSFDMLPASPLSSPDMRKARSQITAKAPSARSGEDWLTLAEVNLSYEGREAAREAAAQARQFRLTRAQTARLDLIEAMIAGAEKRYDEAAHLFEQAGQNLDPRRRAMATYGGYYARALADPNRTETPPKPIADGPYAAMAEALTVAFLVDFKASIAVLKKAEQRYPDDPSLPAMRAQLAMVLDDRQQMEEAIDRSLSLDPDDPNALEARANLRAGFKSDLEGAYADLTRALEIAPGSTTIWNGLGLVQNARGASRESEAALKQAIALDPQDPVSHINLAVLYLDQDRVVEARAEIDKALEVDPSFDVALLIRGRYYMQTGELEKAREDLLAGTTANPADAQGLLLLGASYYESGEREPAAQAIENADRLDANDPVVSSFRTAIAIDEYESDEAIRSAQEALRRARARGGDYAPLSASRDQGSTLNDAYRLQGLDAWGRYYGAAVFDPFGAAGYVDQTVSGSPNPFVNDLNYGGTVVDPGTNGAGFSSFFQGLMLDPAMISGRSTSATLFRRPFLETSLGGGFTSTSDNTGWTSEAEVQGFVNDPIPWSFYGKLDMQRSGDHRESTAPGLTAPNILFDLEDKLVSGTGFVTARPTPNDRLVAYVDLRSNKDDLRDGLFVPVPSIPPFVGGTYDRELNDQTGAMGLGWSHTFGYRNVLNAAVFASGLDRKSDESGLIVLDFGSGLVGGVQRFEGSTKTQSYIAAVNHVYGYNDITFRYGVEGGVIDQKTSQISTTLIPTVAPIIETTEEDFGLNLGRAYVDAVYEITPELKAEAGLFGTYLTGDSTGVPFEQGKLEPRFGAAWAPFEGHWLRAAFMRETAAVNSSTLAPIGILGLQSNQAPIGLGGYSDTFAARWDAEWNSRLFTTLDYQHQALSGLSIDIPGAFDSIDLSEGRIDRLAATANVWLGGGFGAFATYAYTDSENKDPASFGFGEALPYVPEHSARLGLTWVNPANFKVTLAATYIGERAGDVSGDRIDPYWTADAFATWEPFDKRFELELAAYNLFDEKFNVAASVPGWGRSFVGSLKVRF
;
A
#
# COMPACT_ATOMS: atom_id res chain seq x y z
N MET A 1 -47.73 57.95 -21.70
CA MET A 1 -47.38 59.39 -21.53
C MET A 1 -47.15 59.61 -20.05
N ARG A 2 -45.90 59.74 -19.58
CA ARG A 2 -44.97 60.88 -19.72
C ARG A 2 -45.09 61.82 -18.51
N ARG A 3 -43.94 61.99 -17.83
CA ARG A 3 -43.59 62.95 -16.77
C ARG A 3 -44.07 62.48 -15.39
N TYR A 4 -43.23 62.02 -14.47
CA TYR A 4 -41.94 62.57 -14.06
C TYR A 4 -40.95 61.44 -13.72
N LEU A 5 -40.00 61.24 -14.63
CA LEU A 5 -38.79 60.43 -14.49
C LEU A 5 -37.64 61.41 -14.69
N ALA A 6 -37.12 61.97 -13.59
CA ALA A 6 -35.86 62.74 -13.49
C ALA A 6 -35.90 63.50 -12.15
N VAL A 7 -35.03 63.13 -11.20
CA VAL A 7 -34.31 64.02 -10.25
C VAL A 7 -33.81 63.28 -8.98
N SER A 8 -34.26 62.06 -8.65
CA SER A 8 -33.75 61.38 -7.43
C SER A 8 -32.59 60.39 -7.63
N LEU A 9 -31.88 60.46 -8.77
CA LEU A 9 -30.82 59.49 -9.14
C LEU A 9 -29.38 60.02 -8.94
N ILE A 10 -29.17 61.09 -8.15
CA ILE A 10 -27.84 61.74 -8.04
C ILE A 10 -27.32 61.94 -6.59
N LEU A 11 -28.01 61.50 -5.53
CA LEU A 11 -27.53 61.80 -4.16
C LEU A 11 -27.53 60.67 -3.12
N SER A 12 -27.42 59.42 -3.55
CA SER A 12 -27.13 58.29 -2.65
C SER A 12 -25.85 57.52 -3.03
N ALA A 13 -25.06 58.05 -3.98
CA ALA A 13 -23.80 57.47 -4.45
C ALA A 13 -22.57 57.97 -3.67
N VAL A 14 -22.74 58.43 -2.42
CA VAL A 14 -21.64 58.84 -1.54
C VAL A 14 -21.94 58.21 -0.17
N PHE A 15 -21.00 57.42 0.33
CA PHE A 15 -21.10 56.49 1.48
C PHE A 15 -21.57 55.09 1.16
N GLY A 16 -20.78 54.42 0.33
CA GLY A 16 -20.73 52.96 0.22
C GLY A 16 -19.41 52.60 -0.43
N ALA A 17 -18.30 52.75 0.29
CA ALA A 17 -17.03 52.18 -0.12
C ALA A 17 -17.10 50.66 0.08
N GLN A 18 -17.77 49.96 -0.84
CA GLN A 18 -17.43 48.57 -1.08
C GLN A 18 -16.08 48.57 -1.77
N GLN A 19 -15.06 48.03 -1.11
CA GLN A 19 -13.83 47.62 -1.79
C GLN A 19 -14.23 46.56 -2.82
N VAL A 20 -14.31 46.97 -4.08
CA VAL A 20 -14.31 46.03 -5.20
C VAL A 20 -12.88 45.52 -5.30
N ALA A 21 -12.64 44.29 -4.86
CA ALA A 21 -11.42 43.56 -5.23
C ALA A 21 -11.32 43.61 -6.77
N ALA A 22 -10.20 44.08 -7.30
CA ALA A 22 -10.01 44.11 -8.75
C ALA A 22 -9.96 42.67 -9.27
N GLU A 23 -10.80 42.33 -10.24
CA GLU A 23 -10.74 41.03 -10.92
C GLU A 23 -9.41 40.90 -11.71
N PRO A 24 -8.86 39.68 -11.88
CA PRO A 24 -7.69 39.45 -12.71
C PRO A 24 -7.83 40.13 -14.07
N VAL A 25 -6.77 40.80 -14.51
CA VAL A 25 -6.78 41.53 -15.79
C VAL A 25 -6.81 40.51 -16.92
N THR A 26 -7.93 40.47 -17.66
CA THR A 26 -8.07 39.61 -18.84
C THR A 26 -7.02 39.99 -19.88
N ARG A 27 -6.24 39.01 -20.36
CA ARG A 27 -5.20 39.21 -21.37
C ARG A 27 -5.73 38.81 -22.74
N ALA A 28 -5.47 39.62 -23.77
CA ALA A 28 -5.89 39.32 -25.15
C ALA A 28 -4.94 38.35 -25.87
N GLN A 29 -3.71 38.21 -25.36
CA GLN A 29 -2.71 37.27 -25.86
C GLN A 29 -2.76 35.97 -25.04
N PRO A 30 -2.35 34.82 -25.61
CA PRO A 30 -2.19 33.59 -24.85
C PRO A 30 -1.28 33.80 -23.64
N ALA A 31 -1.67 33.24 -22.49
CA ALA A 31 -0.87 33.33 -21.28
C ALA A 31 0.47 32.61 -21.48
N ALA A 32 1.56 33.33 -21.21
CA ALA A 32 2.91 32.79 -21.08
C ALA A 32 3.03 31.95 -19.80
N GLY A 33 2.27 32.30 -18.76
CA GLY A 33 2.19 31.61 -17.47
C GLY A 33 1.09 32.21 -16.59
N SER A 34 0.91 31.67 -15.38
CA SER A 34 -0.06 32.15 -14.41
C SER A 34 0.52 32.18 -13.00
N VAL A 35 0.07 33.17 -12.22
CA VAL A 35 0.49 33.37 -10.82
C VAL A 35 -0.25 32.38 -9.91
N ILE A 36 0.48 31.50 -9.24
CA ILE A 36 -0.09 30.43 -8.42
C ILE A 36 -0.17 30.83 -6.94
N ALA A 37 0.81 31.57 -6.44
CA ALA A 37 0.83 32.04 -5.05
C ALA A 37 1.50 33.42 -4.95
N ARG A 38 1.04 34.23 -3.99
CA ARG A 38 1.59 35.55 -3.64
C ARG A 38 1.53 35.76 -2.12
N LYS A 39 2.37 36.65 -1.58
CA LYS A 39 2.42 36.91 -0.13
C LYS A 39 1.81 38.24 0.29
N SER A 40 2.40 39.38 -0.10
CA SER A 40 1.84 40.71 0.17
C SER A 40 2.56 41.79 -0.63
N GLY A 41 1.79 42.61 -1.34
CA GLY A 41 2.27 43.80 -2.05
C GLY A 41 3.18 43.52 -3.25
N GLU A 42 3.12 42.32 -3.85
CA GLU A 42 3.76 42.02 -5.13
C GLU A 42 3.08 42.77 -6.27
N GLU A 43 3.87 43.22 -7.24
CA GLU A 43 3.37 44.04 -8.34
C GLU A 43 3.79 43.49 -9.72
N VAL A 44 2.91 43.65 -10.70
CA VAL A 44 3.13 43.36 -12.11
C VAL A 44 2.98 44.65 -12.89
N ARG A 45 3.84 44.83 -13.89
CA ARG A 45 3.67 45.84 -14.92
C ARG A 45 3.45 45.11 -16.23
N PHE A 46 2.21 45.20 -16.72
CA PHE A 46 1.79 44.59 -17.96
C PHE A 46 2.39 45.33 -19.16
N VAL A 47 2.72 44.62 -20.24
CA VAL A 47 3.22 45.24 -21.49
C VAL A 47 2.22 46.26 -22.07
N ASP A 48 0.93 46.06 -21.82
CA ASP A 48 -0.15 46.91 -22.31
C ASP A 48 -0.44 48.13 -21.40
N VAL A 49 0.15 48.21 -20.20
CA VAL A 49 -0.12 49.25 -19.20
C VAL A 49 1.18 49.76 -18.58
N SER A 50 1.44 51.06 -18.65
CA SER A 50 2.72 51.65 -18.22
C SER A 50 2.96 51.60 -16.71
N ASP A 51 1.89 51.56 -15.92
CA ASP A 51 1.92 51.65 -14.45
C ASP A 51 1.99 50.27 -13.80
N TRP A 52 2.70 50.20 -12.67
CA TRP A 52 2.73 49.03 -11.80
C TRP A 52 1.38 48.84 -11.12
N ARG A 53 0.94 47.58 -11.00
CA ARG A 53 -0.30 47.17 -10.33
C ARG A 53 -0.04 45.98 -9.43
N PHE A 54 -0.85 45.79 -8.39
CA PHE A 54 -0.77 44.56 -7.58
C PHE A 54 -1.11 43.32 -8.42
N VAL A 55 -0.44 42.21 -8.13
CA VAL A 55 -0.66 40.92 -8.81
C VAL A 55 -1.73 40.14 -8.08
N ASP A 56 -2.79 39.68 -8.74
CA ASP A 56 -3.77 38.79 -8.14
C ASP A 56 -3.45 37.30 -8.37
N LEU A 57 -4.02 36.42 -7.54
CA LEU A 57 -3.93 34.98 -7.79
C LEU A 57 -4.58 34.63 -9.13
N ARG A 58 -3.97 33.69 -9.87
CA ARG A 58 -4.34 33.30 -11.23
C ARG A 58 -4.28 34.44 -12.25
N GLN A 59 -3.50 35.48 -11.98
CA GLN A 59 -3.21 36.50 -12.98
C GLN A 59 -2.34 35.91 -14.08
N ASP A 60 -2.86 35.91 -15.31
CA ASP A 60 -2.10 35.52 -16.49
C ASP A 60 -1.03 36.57 -16.80
N VAL A 61 0.18 36.08 -17.09
CA VAL A 61 1.32 36.86 -17.58
C VAL A 61 1.58 36.55 -19.04
N VAL A 62 2.04 37.54 -19.81
CA VAL A 62 2.38 37.39 -21.24
C VAL A 62 3.80 37.89 -21.51
N ALA A 63 4.32 37.61 -22.71
CA ALA A 63 5.60 38.14 -23.15
C ALA A 63 5.61 39.69 -23.13
N GLY A 64 6.64 40.27 -22.50
CA GLY A 64 6.82 41.70 -22.26
C GLY A 64 6.42 42.17 -20.86
N ASP A 65 5.74 41.34 -20.07
CA ASP A 65 5.35 41.69 -18.70
C ASP A 65 6.55 41.67 -17.74
N TYR A 66 6.55 42.61 -16.79
CA TYR A 66 7.51 42.69 -15.70
C TYR A 66 6.85 42.28 -14.38
N LEU A 67 7.51 41.39 -13.64
CA LEU A 67 7.12 40.96 -12.30
C LEU A 67 8.10 41.51 -11.28
N ARG A 68 7.57 42.07 -10.19
CA ARG A 68 8.41 42.53 -9.07
C ARG A 68 7.87 42.11 -7.70
N THR A 69 8.80 41.81 -6.80
CA THR A 69 8.52 41.57 -5.38
C THR A 69 9.15 42.66 -4.53
N ASN A 70 8.50 42.99 -3.41
CA ASN A 70 9.02 43.96 -2.44
C ASN A 70 9.97 43.29 -1.42
N ALA A 71 10.33 44.01 -0.35
CA ALA A 71 11.27 43.55 0.66
C ALA A 71 10.74 42.39 1.55
N THR A 72 9.43 42.13 1.53
CA THR A 72 8.77 41.07 2.30
C THR A 72 8.06 40.03 1.43
N GLY A 73 7.90 40.32 0.14
CA GLY A 73 7.09 39.58 -0.82
C GLY A 73 7.79 38.38 -1.44
N ASN A 74 6.97 37.49 -1.99
CA ASN A 74 7.34 36.27 -2.71
C ASN A 74 6.24 35.98 -3.74
N LEU A 75 6.63 35.54 -4.94
CA LEU A 75 5.70 35.21 -6.02
C LEU A 75 6.03 33.84 -6.60
N ALA A 76 5.01 33.00 -6.79
CA ALA A 76 5.12 31.72 -7.46
C ALA A 76 4.38 31.77 -8.81
N VAL A 77 5.06 31.40 -9.89
CA VAL A 77 4.54 31.45 -11.27
C VAL A 77 4.78 30.11 -11.94
N LEU A 78 3.71 29.54 -12.49
CA LEU A 78 3.77 28.35 -13.35
C LEU A 78 3.64 28.80 -14.80
N PHE A 79 4.65 28.51 -15.61
CA PHE A 79 4.68 28.88 -17.02
C PHE A 79 4.04 27.81 -17.91
N SER A 80 3.60 28.22 -19.11
CA SER A 80 2.89 27.37 -20.08
C SER A 80 3.74 26.21 -20.64
N ASP A 81 5.07 26.30 -20.54
CA ASP A 81 6.03 25.24 -20.84
C ASP A 81 6.32 24.32 -19.63
N ARG A 82 5.52 24.46 -18.56
CA ARG A 82 5.65 23.77 -17.26
C ARG A 82 6.88 24.19 -16.46
N THR A 83 7.58 25.27 -16.83
CA THR A 83 8.62 25.84 -15.98
C THR A 83 7.99 26.38 -14.69
N GLN A 84 8.46 25.87 -13.55
CA GLN A 84 8.04 26.33 -12.22
C GLN A 84 9.03 27.39 -11.75
N MET A 85 8.56 28.54 -11.27
CA MET A 85 9.44 29.62 -10.82
C MET A 85 8.93 30.31 -9.56
N ARG A 86 9.83 30.56 -8.62
CA ARG A 86 9.60 31.37 -7.42
C ARG A 86 10.53 32.56 -7.37
N LEU A 87 9.96 33.75 -7.15
CA LEU A 87 10.68 35.00 -7.04
C LEU A 87 10.79 35.38 -5.56
N GLY A 88 12.02 35.49 -5.07
CA GLY A 88 12.31 35.95 -3.71
C GLY A 88 12.17 37.46 -3.56
N ARG A 89 12.57 38.00 -2.41
CA ARG A 89 12.47 39.44 -2.09
C ARG A 89 13.26 40.32 -3.06
N ASN A 90 12.76 41.53 -3.32
CA ASN A 90 13.40 42.55 -4.16
C ASN A 90 13.80 42.05 -5.56
N THR A 91 12.98 41.16 -6.11
CA THR A 91 13.21 40.54 -7.41
C THR A 91 12.52 41.34 -8.49
N THR A 92 13.18 41.55 -9.63
CA THR A 92 12.57 42.08 -10.85
C THR A 92 12.88 41.14 -12.01
N LEU A 93 11.82 40.59 -12.61
CA LEU A 93 11.89 39.63 -13.70
C LEU A 93 11.09 40.13 -14.91
N LEU A 94 11.70 40.12 -16.09
CA LEU A 94 11.04 40.33 -17.37
C LEU A 94 10.76 38.98 -18.04
N VAL A 95 9.50 38.74 -18.38
CA VAL A 95 9.10 37.62 -19.25
C VAL A 95 9.35 38.03 -20.69
N LYS A 96 10.39 37.51 -21.36
CA LYS A 96 10.68 37.90 -22.76
C LYS A 96 9.87 37.09 -23.75
N ASN A 97 9.88 35.77 -23.59
CA ASN A 97 9.19 34.84 -24.45
C ASN A 97 8.92 33.55 -23.69
N VAL A 98 7.71 33.01 -23.76
CA VAL A 98 7.37 31.66 -23.29
C VAL A 98 6.20 31.18 -24.14
N GLY A 99 6.26 29.94 -24.60
CA GLY A 99 5.16 29.34 -25.33
C GLY A 99 5.35 27.84 -25.50
N PRO A 100 4.27 27.12 -25.84
CA PRO A 100 4.26 25.65 -25.86
C PRO A 100 5.15 25.01 -26.94
N SER A 101 5.76 25.81 -27.82
CA SER A 101 6.65 25.34 -28.91
C SER A 101 7.85 26.26 -29.17
N THR A 102 8.15 27.18 -28.25
CA THR A 102 9.28 28.11 -28.37
C THR A 102 10.13 28.09 -27.12
N ASP A 103 11.44 28.20 -27.27
CA ASP A 103 12.34 28.33 -26.13
C ASP A 103 11.92 29.52 -25.24
N ALA A 104 11.81 29.24 -23.95
CA ALA A 104 11.51 30.20 -22.91
C ALA A 104 12.73 31.11 -22.67
N ALA A 105 12.47 32.40 -22.50
CA ALA A 105 13.47 33.41 -22.27
C ALA A 105 12.99 34.40 -21.21
N PHE A 106 13.83 34.59 -20.19
CA PHE A 106 13.60 35.53 -19.10
C PHE A 106 14.80 36.46 -18.93
N ALA A 107 14.57 37.66 -18.38
CA ALA A 107 15.63 38.51 -17.88
C ALA A 107 15.44 38.79 -16.38
N LEU A 108 16.42 38.38 -15.57
CA LEU A 108 16.49 38.66 -14.15
C LEU A 108 17.36 39.89 -13.92
N GLU A 109 16.72 41.02 -13.59
CA GLU A 109 17.42 42.30 -13.41
C GLU A 109 18.00 42.46 -12.00
N SER A 110 17.30 41.95 -10.98
CA SER A 110 17.73 41.97 -9.58
C SER A 110 17.01 40.90 -8.77
N GLY A 111 17.56 40.54 -7.60
CA GLY A 111 16.93 39.65 -6.62
C GLY A 111 17.25 38.18 -6.85
N THR A 112 16.43 37.28 -6.33
CA THR A 112 16.68 35.83 -6.33
C THR A 112 15.50 35.09 -6.92
N ILE A 113 15.77 34.11 -7.78
CA ILE A 113 14.78 33.14 -8.24
C ILE A 113 15.21 31.72 -7.90
N TRP A 114 14.25 30.89 -7.54
CA TRP A 114 14.32 29.44 -7.67
C TRP A 114 13.50 29.05 -8.90
N ALA A 115 13.94 28.07 -9.67
CA ALA A 115 13.16 27.56 -10.78
C ALA A 115 13.51 26.10 -11.12
N ARG A 116 12.52 25.41 -11.70
CA ARG A 116 12.65 24.05 -12.21
C ARG A 116 12.09 23.98 -13.62
N ALA A 117 12.89 23.47 -14.55
CA ALA A 117 12.52 23.19 -15.92
C ALA A 117 12.38 21.67 -16.10
N GLU A 118 11.35 21.25 -16.82
CA GLU A 118 11.06 19.84 -17.07
C GLU A 118 12.15 19.17 -17.93
N ARG A 119 12.53 17.93 -17.58
CA ARG A 119 13.47 17.12 -18.36
C ARG A 119 12.80 16.64 -19.66
N GLY A 120 13.51 16.78 -20.78
CA GLY A 120 12.93 16.53 -22.11
C GLY A 120 12.08 17.67 -22.68
N GLY A 121 11.91 18.77 -21.92
CA GLY A 121 11.18 19.96 -22.35
C GLY A 121 11.94 20.89 -23.31
N LEU A 122 11.31 22.02 -23.65
CA LEU A 122 11.88 23.07 -24.49
C LEU A 122 13.06 23.79 -23.81
N GLY A 123 13.76 24.64 -24.56
CA GLY A 123 14.91 25.36 -24.05
C GLY A 123 14.56 26.53 -23.19
N LEU A 124 15.39 26.76 -22.18
CA LEU A 124 15.22 27.89 -21.28
C LEU A 124 16.50 28.71 -21.22
N THR A 125 16.39 30.03 -21.40
CA THR A 125 17.48 30.98 -21.19
C THR A 125 17.08 32.03 -20.16
N VAL A 126 17.94 32.24 -19.15
CA VAL A 126 17.79 33.35 -18.20
C VAL A 126 18.96 34.31 -18.37
N GLU A 127 18.66 35.53 -18.81
CA GLU A 127 19.64 36.60 -18.96
C GLU A 127 19.75 37.43 -17.67
N THR A 128 20.97 37.82 -17.33
CA THR A 128 21.28 38.75 -16.25
C THR A 128 22.22 39.85 -16.76
N PRO A 129 22.47 40.93 -15.98
CA PRO A 129 23.43 41.96 -16.37
C PRO A 129 24.87 41.44 -16.60
N ALA A 130 25.26 40.31 -16.00
CA ALA A 130 26.62 39.79 -16.08
C ALA A 130 26.79 38.57 -17.01
N ALA A 131 25.74 37.78 -17.25
CA ALA A 131 25.79 36.55 -18.05
C ALA A 131 24.41 36.08 -18.50
N ALA A 132 24.36 35.07 -19.38
CA ALA A 132 23.16 34.32 -19.73
C ALA A 132 23.34 32.85 -19.34
N ALA A 133 22.31 32.25 -18.77
CA ALA A 133 22.28 30.84 -18.41
C ALA A 133 21.39 30.07 -19.39
N ALA A 134 21.95 29.08 -20.07
CA ALA A 134 21.21 28.12 -20.89
C ALA A 134 20.90 26.87 -20.06
N ILE A 135 19.62 26.54 -19.95
CA ILE A 135 19.06 25.57 -19.00
C ILE A 135 18.22 24.53 -19.75
N ARG A 136 18.34 23.26 -19.36
CA ARG A 136 17.62 22.12 -19.94
C ARG A 136 17.37 21.07 -18.85
N GLY A 137 16.11 20.85 -18.45
CA GLY A 137 15.76 19.81 -17.46
C GLY A 137 16.58 19.91 -16.17
N THR A 138 16.36 20.95 -15.38
CA THR A 138 17.27 21.32 -14.29
C THR A 138 16.44 21.88 -13.13
N ASP A 139 16.94 21.75 -11.91
CA ASP A 139 16.48 22.48 -10.73
C ASP A 139 17.59 23.43 -10.28
N TRP A 140 17.34 24.74 -10.21
CA TRP A 140 18.39 25.73 -9.95
C TRP A 140 17.92 26.96 -9.17
N THR A 141 18.89 27.67 -8.61
CA THR A 141 18.70 28.97 -7.98
C THR A 141 19.64 29.99 -8.61
N MET A 142 19.15 31.19 -8.87
CA MET A 142 19.92 32.30 -9.40
C MET A 142 19.68 33.58 -8.62
N THR A 143 20.74 34.31 -8.31
CA THR A 143 20.68 35.59 -7.59
C THR A 143 21.46 36.65 -8.36
N VAL A 144 20.88 37.85 -8.47
CA VAL A 144 21.50 39.06 -9.01
C VAL A 144 21.55 40.11 -7.90
N GLU A 145 22.76 40.41 -7.43
CA GLU A 145 23.02 41.46 -6.45
C GLU A 145 22.85 42.87 -7.04
N GLY A 146 22.69 43.89 -6.20
CA GLY A 146 22.50 45.28 -6.67
C GLY A 146 23.66 45.89 -7.47
N ASN A 147 24.83 45.24 -7.47
CA ASN A 147 26.00 45.59 -8.31
C ASN A 147 26.01 44.86 -9.67
N GLY A 148 24.98 44.06 -9.97
CA GLY A 148 24.87 43.23 -11.18
C GLY A 148 25.63 41.91 -11.14
N ARG A 149 26.28 41.57 -10.02
CA ARG A 149 26.92 40.27 -9.81
C ARG A 149 25.86 39.17 -9.81
N THR A 150 26.08 38.16 -10.64
CA THR A 150 25.19 37.00 -10.77
C THR A 150 25.83 35.80 -10.08
N SER A 151 25.07 35.10 -9.24
CA SER A 151 25.43 33.79 -8.72
C SER A 151 24.38 32.76 -9.10
N LEU A 152 24.82 31.60 -9.57
CA LEU A 152 24.02 30.45 -9.99
C LEU A 152 24.40 29.24 -9.15
N THR A 153 23.41 28.43 -8.79
CA THR A 153 23.57 27.12 -8.15
C THR A 153 22.66 26.12 -8.83
N VAL A 154 23.19 24.94 -9.14
CA VAL A 154 22.45 23.85 -9.77
C VAL A 154 22.20 22.75 -8.73
N LEU A 155 20.93 22.50 -8.43
CA LEU A 155 20.48 21.50 -7.45
C LEU A 155 20.34 20.11 -8.09
N GLU A 156 19.95 20.08 -9.36
CA GLU A 156 19.90 18.90 -10.23
C GLU A 156 20.05 19.36 -11.68
N GLY A 157 20.62 18.52 -12.55
CA GLY A 157 20.79 18.82 -13.98
C GLY A 157 22.10 19.54 -14.30
N LYS A 158 22.11 20.30 -15.41
CA LYS A 158 23.28 21.05 -15.90
C LYS A 158 22.87 22.38 -16.53
N VAL A 159 23.67 23.42 -16.25
CA VAL A 159 23.47 24.77 -16.78
C VAL A 159 24.76 25.27 -17.40
N GLU A 160 24.69 25.84 -18.59
CA GLU A 160 25.80 26.60 -19.17
C GLU A 160 25.62 28.09 -18.85
N LEU A 161 26.54 28.65 -18.07
CA LEU A 161 26.58 30.08 -17.76
C LEU A 161 27.64 30.76 -18.65
N ALA A 162 27.22 31.65 -19.54
CA ALA A 162 28.08 32.23 -20.57
C ALA A 162 27.93 33.75 -20.66
N ASN A 163 29.02 34.43 -21.02
CA ASN A 163 29.01 35.81 -21.50
C ASN A 163 30.09 36.00 -22.59
N GLN A 164 30.26 37.22 -23.09
CA GLN A 164 31.24 37.53 -24.14
C GLN A 164 32.72 37.26 -23.77
N PHE A 165 33.03 37.06 -22.48
CA PHE A 165 34.37 36.82 -21.98
C PHE A 165 34.68 35.32 -21.73
N GLY A 166 33.66 34.44 -21.74
CA GLY A 166 33.81 32.99 -21.59
C GLY A 166 32.52 32.29 -21.13
N SER A 167 32.57 30.97 -21.03
CA SER A 167 31.48 30.14 -20.49
C SER A 167 31.98 29.10 -19.48
N VAL A 168 31.09 28.68 -18.58
CA VAL A 168 31.32 27.57 -17.64
C VAL A 168 30.08 26.68 -17.58
N THR A 169 30.30 25.36 -17.55
CA THR A 169 29.24 24.39 -17.29
C THR A 169 29.18 24.10 -15.79
N VAL A 170 27.99 24.31 -15.21
CA VAL A 170 27.68 24.07 -13.80
C VAL A 170 26.78 22.85 -13.72
N SER A 171 27.23 21.82 -13.01
CA SER A 171 26.50 20.56 -12.80
C SER A 171 25.86 20.54 -11.42
N GLN A 172 25.04 19.52 -11.17
CA GLN A 172 24.49 19.22 -9.85
C GLN A 172 25.51 19.38 -8.71
N GLY A 173 25.11 20.10 -7.66
CA GLY A 173 25.92 20.37 -6.48
C GLY A 173 26.99 21.46 -6.68
N GLU A 174 27.13 22.00 -7.88
CA GLU A 174 28.08 23.07 -8.20
C GLU A 174 27.41 24.45 -8.26
N GLY A 175 28.22 25.50 -8.13
CA GLY A 175 27.78 26.87 -8.39
C GLY A 175 28.71 27.62 -9.34
N ALA A 176 28.25 28.75 -9.85
CA ALA A 176 29.09 29.70 -10.58
C ALA A 176 28.74 31.14 -10.25
N VAL A 177 29.70 32.03 -10.45
CA VAL A 177 29.55 33.47 -10.27
C VAL A 177 30.04 34.18 -11.52
N ALA A 178 29.33 35.22 -11.94
CA ALA A 178 29.73 36.13 -13.01
C ALA A 178 29.66 37.57 -12.52
N ASN A 179 30.74 38.34 -12.72
CA ASN A 179 30.73 39.80 -12.55
C ASN A 179 30.71 40.47 -13.92
N ILE A 180 30.09 41.64 -13.99
CA ILE A 180 30.09 42.49 -15.19
C ILE A 180 31.53 42.73 -15.64
N GLY A 181 31.83 42.43 -16.91
CA GLY A 181 33.16 42.65 -17.49
C GLY A 181 34.17 41.50 -17.30
N SER A 182 33.78 40.37 -16.71
CA SER A 182 34.67 39.22 -16.46
C SER A 182 34.03 37.89 -16.89
N ALA A 183 34.86 36.88 -17.20
CA ALA A 183 34.37 35.54 -17.52
C ALA A 183 33.72 34.89 -16.27
N PRO A 184 32.64 34.11 -16.42
CA PRO A 184 32.06 33.34 -15.34
C PRO A 184 33.07 32.37 -14.72
N THR A 185 32.98 32.14 -13.40
CA THR A 185 33.88 31.24 -12.66
C THR A 185 33.09 30.28 -11.78
N LYS A 186 33.46 28.99 -11.78
CA LYS A 186 32.86 27.96 -10.92
C LYS A 186 33.29 28.11 -9.46
N ILE A 187 32.39 27.82 -8.53
CA ILE A 187 32.62 27.76 -7.07
C ILE A 187 32.27 26.36 -6.54
N VAL A 188 33.06 25.84 -5.60
CA VAL A 188 33.07 24.40 -5.20
C VAL A 188 32.30 24.13 -3.90
N ASN A 189 31.66 25.12 -3.27
CA ASN A 189 30.96 24.90 -2.01
C ASN A 189 29.59 25.56 -2.00
N VAL A 190 28.53 24.76 -2.13
CA VAL A 190 27.16 25.21 -1.94
C VAL A 190 26.50 24.25 -0.95
N ASN A 191 26.18 24.75 0.24
CA ASN A 191 25.27 24.05 1.14
C ASN A 191 23.84 24.26 0.62
N PRO A 192 23.14 23.23 0.10
CA PRO A 192 21.80 23.38 -0.45
C PRO A 192 20.78 23.80 0.63
N ASP A 193 20.95 23.28 1.85
CA ASP A 193 20.03 23.35 2.99
C ASP A 193 19.78 24.78 3.50
N ASP A 194 20.71 25.71 3.27
CA ASP A 194 20.55 27.10 3.66
C ASP A 194 19.59 27.89 2.74
N ARG A 195 19.23 27.33 1.58
CA ARG A 195 18.57 28.06 0.48
C ARG A 195 17.09 27.71 0.29
N GLU A 196 16.61 26.65 0.94
CA GLU A 196 15.21 26.21 0.93
C GLU A 196 14.28 27.12 1.76
N GLN A 197 14.83 28.13 2.44
CA GLN A 197 14.05 29.03 3.29
C GLN A 197 13.06 29.93 2.54
N MET A 198 13.29 30.19 1.25
CA MET A 198 12.33 30.92 0.40
C MET A 198 11.06 30.10 0.09
N LEU A 199 11.03 28.83 0.51
CA LEU A 199 10.01 27.86 0.15
C LEU A 199 8.95 27.68 1.26
N PHE A 200 9.31 27.93 2.52
CA PHE A 200 8.38 27.80 3.65
C PHE A 200 7.44 29.00 3.78
N PHE A 201 6.14 28.72 3.95
CA PHE A 201 5.10 29.72 4.16
C PHE A 201 4.49 29.56 5.57
N LEU A 202 4.46 30.65 6.34
CA LEU A 202 3.75 30.73 7.61
C LEU A 202 2.60 31.73 7.47
N SER A 203 1.36 31.29 7.72
CA SER A 203 0.22 32.20 7.77
C SER A 203 0.20 32.99 9.07
N LEU A 204 -0.01 34.32 8.98
CA LEU A 204 -0.18 35.16 10.17
C LEU A 204 -1.43 34.80 10.98
N ARG A 205 -2.44 34.18 10.35
CA ARG A 205 -3.69 33.78 11.03
C ARG A 205 -3.41 32.82 12.20
N ASN A 206 -2.49 31.87 12.02
CA ASN A 206 -2.17 30.86 13.04
C ASN A 206 -1.68 31.49 14.34
N SER A 207 -1.13 32.72 14.27
CA SER A 207 -0.67 33.46 15.46
C SER A 207 -1.79 33.78 16.45
N PHE A 208 -3.06 33.82 16.03
CA PHE A 208 -4.20 34.08 16.92
C PHE A 208 -4.53 32.89 17.83
N ASP A 209 -4.17 31.68 17.41
CA ASP A 209 -4.39 30.45 18.19
C ASP A 209 -3.11 30.04 18.97
N MET A 210 -1.92 30.32 18.42
CA MET A 210 -0.64 29.98 19.06
C MET A 210 -0.25 30.89 20.24
N LEU A 211 -0.80 32.12 20.30
CA LEU A 211 -0.49 33.09 21.35
C LEU A 211 -1.64 33.14 22.38
N PRO A 212 -1.36 33.21 23.69
CA PRO A 212 -2.42 33.30 24.70
C PRO A 212 -2.86 34.75 24.93
N ALA A 213 -4.13 34.93 25.34
CA ALA A 213 -4.64 36.20 25.85
C ALA A 213 -4.19 36.49 27.30
N SER A 214 -3.75 35.44 28.01
CA SER A 214 -3.30 35.49 29.41
C SER A 214 -1.82 35.83 29.53
N PRO A 215 -1.39 36.60 30.55
CA PRO A 215 0.02 36.87 30.84
C PRO A 215 0.65 35.82 31.76
N LEU A 216 -0.11 34.81 32.19
CA LEU A 216 0.31 33.74 33.08
C LEU A 216 1.09 32.67 32.30
N SER A 217 2.08 32.05 32.95
CA SER A 217 2.79 30.89 32.38
C SER A 217 1.81 29.71 32.16
N SER A 218 2.15 28.77 31.28
CA SER A 218 1.35 27.55 31.05
C SER A 218 1.00 26.81 32.36
N PRO A 219 1.94 26.53 33.30
CA PRO A 219 1.62 25.96 34.61
C PRO A 219 0.67 26.82 35.47
N ASP A 220 0.88 28.14 35.47
CA ASP A 220 0.07 29.06 36.26
C ASP A 220 -1.36 29.19 35.72
N MET A 221 -1.53 29.12 34.39
CA MET A 221 -2.85 29.07 33.76
C MET A 221 -3.61 27.82 34.19
N ARG A 222 -2.97 26.64 34.14
CA ARG A 222 -3.59 25.38 34.60
C ARG A 222 -3.99 25.44 36.08
N LYS A 223 -3.12 26.00 36.93
CA LYS A 223 -3.39 26.22 38.35
C LYS A 223 -4.56 27.19 38.57
N ALA A 224 -4.58 28.31 37.85
CA ALA A 224 -5.66 29.29 37.93
C ALA A 224 -7.01 28.68 37.49
N ARG A 225 -7.02 27.94 36.37
CA ARG A 225 -8.21 27.20 35.90
C ARG A 225 -8.73 26.28 37.00
N SER A 226 -7.89 25.41 37.54
CA SER A 226 -8.27 24.46 38.60
C SER A 226 -8.85 25.15 39.84
N GLN A 227 -8.22 26.23 40.29
CA GLN A 227 -8.68 26.98 41.47
C GLN A 227 -10.02 27.69 41.23
N ILE A 228 -10.23 28.24 40.03
CA ILE A 228 -11.47 28.94 39.68
C ILE A 228 -12.61 27.94 39.45
N THR A 229 -12.34 26.82 38.76
CA THR A 229 -13.36 25.81 38.45
C THR A 229 -13.84 25.07 39.70
N ALA A 230 -12.98 24.93 40.72
CA ALA A 230 -13.35 24.40 42.04
C ALA A 230 -14.40 25.28 42.78
N LYS A 231 -14.53 26.56 42.44
CA LYS A 231 -15.60 27.42 42.94
C LYS A 231 -16.90 27.14 42.17
N ALA A 232 -18.01 27.02 42.88
CA ALA A 232 -19.34 26.97 42.26
C ALA A 232 -19.55 28.19 41.34
N PRO A 233 -20.22 28.08 40.18
CA PRO A 233 -20.39 29.20 39.25
C PRO A 233 -20.96 30.48 39.88
N SER A 234 -21.89 30.35 40.84
CA SER A 234 -22.48 31.47 41.59
C SER A 234 -21.52 32.16 42.57
N ALA A 235 -20.41 31.50 42.94
CA ALA A 235 -19.39 32.02 43.84
C ALA A 235 -18.17 32.62 43.12
N ARG A 236 -18.15 32.57 41.78
CA ARG A 236 -17.07 33.15 40.96
C ARG A 236 -17.29 34.66 40.80
N SER A 237 -16.25 35.44 41.05
CA SER A 237 -16.26 36.89 40.83
C SER A 237 -16.13 37.23 39.34
N GLY A 238 -16.40 38.49 38.95
CA GLY A 238 -16.15 38.96 37.59
C GLY A 238 -14.68 38.80 37.15
N GLU A 239 -13.73 38.89 38.10
CA GLU A 239 -12.30 38.66 37.85
C GLU A 239 -11.99 37.16 37.65
N ASP A 240 -12.67 36.28 38.40
CA ASP A 240 -12.56 34.83 38.20
C ASP A 240 -13.07 34.44 36.81
N TRP A 241 -14.22 34.98 36.38
CA TRP A 241 -14.77 34.72 35.05
C TRP A 241 -13.90 35.26 33.92
N LEU A 242 -13.32 36.45 34.10
CA LEU A 242 -12.42 37.04 33.12
C LEU A 242 -11.12 36.24 32.98
N THR A 243 -10.51 35.85 34.10
CA THR A 243 -9.31 34.99 34.09
C THR A 243 -9.62 33.63 33.48
N LEU A 244 -10.79 33.06 33.78
CA LEU A 244 -11.24 31.81 33.17
C LEU A 244 -11.43 31.96 31.65
N ALA A 245 -11.96 33.09 31.18
CA ALA A 245 -12.11 33.36 29.74
C ALA A 245 -10.75 33.41 29.01
N GLU A 246 -9.75 34.08 29.61
CA GLU A 246 -8.40 34.15 29.05
C GLU A 246 -7.73 32.77 28.98
N VAL A 247 -7.87 31.97 30.04
CA VAL A 247 -7.26 30.63 30.11
C VAL A 247 -8.00 29.64 29.22
N ASN A 248 -9.34 29.70 29.18
CA ASN A 248 -10.14 28.81 28.34
C ASN A 248 -9.81 28.97 26.86
N LEU A 249 -9.42 30.16 26.40
CA LEU A 249 -9.02 30.37 25.01
C LEU A 249 -7.84 29.46 24.61
N SER A 250 -6.92 29.17 25.54
CA SER A 250 -5.74 28.33 25.30
C SER A 250 -5.95 26.84 25.58
N TYR A 251 -6.99 26.44 26.32
CA TYR A 251 -7.17 25.02 26.72
C TYR A 251 -8.55 24.44 26.37
N GLU A 252 -9.63 25.19 26.58
CA GLU A 252 -11.02 24.71 26.37
C GLU A 252 -11.62 25.15 25.03
N GLY A 253 -10.96 26.08 24.33
CA GLY A 253 -11.36 26.59 23.03
C GLY A 253 -12.22 27.86 23.08
N ARG A 254 -12.55 28.37 21.89
CA ARG A 254 -13.18 29.69 21.69
C ARG A 254 -14.58 29.78 22.31
N GLU A 255 -15.40 28.73 22.22
CA GLU A 255 -16.75 28.73 22.80
C GLU A 255 -16.72 28.82 24.34
N ALA A 256 -15.87 28.03 25.00
CA ALA A 256 -15.71 28.10 26.45
C ALA A 256 -15.15 29.47 26.90
N ALA A 257 -14.30 30.10 26.09
CA ALA A 257 -13.83 31.47 26.34
C ALA A 257 -14.97 32.49 26.21
N ARG A 258 -15.83 32.37 25.18
CA ARG A 258 -17.02 33.22 24.98
C ARG A 258 -18.01 33.10 26.11
N GLU A 259 -18.29 31.88 26.58
CA GLU A 259 -19.20 31.64 27.69
C GLU A 259 -18.70 32.31 28.98
N ALA A 260 -17.42 32.10 29.31
CA ALA A 260 -16.81 32.75 30.48
C ALA A 260 -16.78 34.28 30.35
N ALA A 261 -16.48 34.81 29.15
CA ALA A 261 -16.55 36.24 28.86
C ALA A 261 -17.96 36.80 29.02
N ALA A 262 -18.99 36.07 28.58
CA ALA A 262 -20.39 36.45 28.76
C ALA A 262 -20.81 36.48 30.24
N GLN A 263 -20.30 35.56 31.07
CA GLN A 263 -20.50 35.62 32.53
C GLN A 263 -19.79 36.83 33.15
N ALA A 264 -18.55 37.13 32.73
CA ALA A 264 -17.81 38.30 33.22
C ALA A 264 -18.55 39.62 32.95
N ARG A 265 -19.22 39.74 31.78
CA ARG A 265 -20.02 40.92 31.41
C ARG A 265 -21.23 41.20 32.31
N GLN A 266 -21.69 40.23 33.08
CA GLN A 266 -22.79 40.43 34.04
C GLN A 266 -22.34 41.23 35.28
N PHE A 267 -21.02 41.37 35.49
CA PHE A 267 -20.43 42.16 36.56
C PHE A 267 -20.09 43.57 36.09
N ARG A 268 -19.96 44.51 37.04
CA ARG A 268 -19.46 45.86 36.74
C ARG A 268 -17.94 45.82 36.54
N LEU A 269 -17.50 45.87 35.29
CA LEU A 269 -16.09 45.81 34.91
C LEU A 269 -15.42 47.19 34.95
N THR A 270 -14.15 47.20 35.35
CA THR A 270 -13.26 48.36 35.21
C THR A 270 -12.79 48.52 33.75
N ARG A 271 -12.25 49.68 33.38
CA ARG A 271 -11.70 49.90 32.01
C ARG A 271 -10.62 48.88 31.63
N ALA A 272 -9.77 48.50 32.59
CA ALA A 272 -8.74 47.49 32.36
C ALA A 272 -9.34 46.08 32.16
N GLN A 273 -10.41 45.74 32.87
CA GLN A 273 -11.12 44.48 32.69
C GLN A 273 -11.90 44.44 31.37
N THR A 274 -12.51 45.55 30.95
CA THR A 274 -13.12 45.67 29.62
C THR A 274 -12.08 45.46 28.52
N ALA A 275 -10.91 46.10 28.63
CA ALA A 275 -9.85 45.93 27.64
C ALA A 275 -9.30 44.49 27.56
N ARG A 276 -9.35 43.71 28.66
CA ARG A 276 -9.04 42.28 28.63
C ARG A 276 -10.09 41.47 27.87
N LEU A 277 -11.38 41.79 28.02
CA LEU A 277 -12.43 41.18 27.19
C LEU A 277 -12.24 41.54 25.71
N ASP A 278 -11.97 42.81 25.40
CA ASP A 278 -11.74 43.26 24.04
C ASP A 278 -10.54 42.52 23.40
N LEU A 279 -9.49 42.22 24.17
CA LEU A 279 -8.36 41.41 23.72
C LEU A 279 -8.78 39.98 23.35
N ILE A 280 -9.57 39.31 24.19
CA ILE A 280 -10.07 37.95 23.93
C ILE A 280 -10.93 37.95 22.66
N GLU A 281 -11.84 38.92 22.54
CA GLU A 281 -12.69 39.06 21.34
C GLU A 281 -11.88 39.37 20.09
N ALA A 282 -10.83 40.18 20.20
CA ALA A 282 -9.93 40.47 19.08
C ALA A 282 -9.21 39.21 18.58
N MET A 283 -8.72 38.36 19.48
CA MET A 283 -8.06 37.10 19.12
C MET A 283 -9.05 36.14 18.45
N ILE A 284 -10.25 36.00 19.00
CA ILE A 284 -11.32 35.18 18.42
C ILE A 284 -11.73 35.70 17.04
N ALA A 285 -11.95 37.02 16.89
CA ALA A 285 -12.29 37.63 15.61
C ALA A 285 -11.19 37.44 14.56
N GLY A 286 -9.91 37.56 14.97
CA GLY A 286 -8.76 37.30 14.10
C GLY A 286 -8.71 35.86 13.61
N ALA A 287 -8.88 34.89 14.51
CA ALA A 287 -8.98 33.48 14.16
C ALA A 287 -10.16 33.21 13.21
N GLU A 288 -11.30 33.88 13.37
CA GLU A 288 -12.49 33.72 12.51
C GLU A 288 -12.44 34.53 11.19
N LYS A 289 -11.26 35.03 10.79
CA LYS A 289 -11.06 35.85 9.58
C LYS A 289 -11.84 37.17 9.57
N ARG A 290 -12.32 37.63 10.73
CA ARG A 290 -12.96 38.95 10.91
C ARG A 290 -11.89 40.00 11.20
N TYR A 291 -10.96 40.17 10.25
CA TYR A 291 -9.72 40.91 10.46
C TYR A 291 -9.90 42.40 10.73
N ASP A 292 -10.84 43.07 10.05
CA ASP A 292 -11.15 44.49 10.32
C ASP A 292 -11.66 44.71 11.75
N GLU A 293 -12.55 43.83 12.20
CA GLU A 293 -13.08 43.85 13.56
C GLU A 293 -11.97 43.57 14.59
N ALA A 294 -11.16 42.54 14.34
CA ALA A 294 -10.02 42.22 15.18
C ALA A 294 -9.04 43.39 15.31
N ALA A 295 -8.70 44.05 14.20
CA ALA A 295 -7.80 45.20 14.18
C ALA A 295 -8.33 46.36 15.05
N HIS A 296 -9.63 46.66 14.94
CA HIS A 296 -10.28 47.66 15.78
C HIS A 296 -10.29 47.29 17.27
N LEU A 297 -10.61 46.04 17.60
CA LEU A 297 -10.65 45.56 18.99
C LEU A 297 -9.26 45.56 19.63
N PHE A 298 -8.21 45.15 18.90
CA PHE A 298 -6.84 45.21 19.39
C PHE A 298 -6.38 46.63 19.70
N GLU A 299 -6.72 47.60 18.84
CA GLU A 299 -6.40 49.01 19.06
C GLU A 299 -7.12 49.58 20.31
N GLN A 300 -8.39 49.24 20.50
CA GLN A 300 -9.18 49.66 21.66
C GLN A 300 -8.64 49.04 22.96
N ALA A 301 -8.37 47.74 22.95
CA ALA A 301 -7.83 47.01 24.09
C ALA A 301 -6.48 47.59 24.55
N GLY A 302 -5.55 47.81 23.61
CA GLY A 302 -4.16 48.22 23.89
C GLY A 302 -4.01 49.45 24.79
N GLN A 303 -4.97 50.37 24.76
CA GLN A 303 -4.95 51.62 25.53
C GLN A 303 -5.03 51.41 27.05
N ASN A 304 -5.71 50.36 27.51
CA ASN A 304 -6.00 50.13 28.94
C ASN A 304 -5.48 48.78 29.47
N LEU A 305 -4.78 47.99 28.64
CA LEU A 305 -4.13 46.74 29.05
C LEU A 305 -2.85 46.97 29.86
N ASP A 306 -2.48 45.99 30.69
CA ASP A 306 -1.16 45.93 31.31
C ASP A 306 -0.05 45.68 30.27
N PRO A 307 1.23 45.95 30.59
CA PRO A 307 2.32 45.88 29.63
C PRO A 307 2.44 44.54 28.87
N ARG A 308 2.27 43.40 29.56
CA ARG A 308 2.39 42.06 28.95
C ARG A 308 1.27 41.78 27.95
N ARG A 309 0.03 42.08 28.32
CA ARG A 309 -1.13 41.94 27.40
C ARG A 309 -1.11 42.97 26.26
N ARG A 310 -0.58 44.17 26.52
CA ARG A 310 -0.44 45.21 25.49
C ARG A 310 0.50 44.77 24.36
N ALA A 311 1.52 43.97 24.66
CA ALA A 311 2.36 43.37 23.63
C ALA A 311 1.53 42.48 22.68
N MET A 312 0.65 41.62 23.22
CA MET A 312 -0.26 40.78 22.42
C MET A 312 -1.20 41.62 21.56
N ALA A 313 -1.78 42.68 22.12
CA ALA A 313 -2.63 43.60 21.34
C ALA A 313 -1.87 44.30 20.22
N THR A 314 -0.59 44.62 20.43
CA THR A 314 0.23 45.32 19.42
C THR A 314 0.56 44.41 18.24
N TYR A 315 1.04 43.20 18.51
CA TYR A 315 1.34 42.21 17.46
C TYR A 315 0.06 41.69 16.79
N GLY A 316 -0.96 41.33 17.57
CA GLY A 316 -2.26 40.88 17.05
C GLY A 316 -2.93 41.92 16.16
N GLY A 317 -2.87 43.20 16.55
CA GLY A 317 -3.36 44.30 15.70
C GLY A 317 -2.59 44.46 14.40
N TYR A 318 -1.26 44.24 14.41
CA TYR A 318 -0.46 44.20 13.19
C TYR A 318 -0.86 43.03 12.28
N TYR A 319 -1.02 41.83 12.83
CA TYR A 319 -1.46 40.66 12.05
C TYR A 319 -2.84 40.87 11.43
N ALA A 320 -3.79 41.39 12.21
CA ALA A 320 -5.15 41.66 11.74
C ALA A 320 -5.15 42.68 10.59
N ARG A 321 -4.41 43.80 10.70
CA ARG A 321 -4.32 44.78 9.61
C ARG A 321 -3.62 44.25 8.37
N ALA A 322 -2.56 43.46 8.53
CA ALA A 322 -1.82 42.86 7.42
C ALA A 322 -2.68 41.83 6.66
N LEU A 323 -3.55 41.10 7.37
CA LEU A 323 -4.48 40.13 6.78
C LEU A 323 -5.75 40.79 6.19
N ALA A 324 -6.19 41.92 6.74
CA ALA A 324 -7.35 42.66 6.24
C ALA A 324 -7.09 43.28 4.86
N ASP A 325 -5.88 43.77 4.60
CA ASP A 325 -5.47 44.31 3.31
C ASP A 325 -4.08 43.79 2.88
N PRO A 326 -4.01 42.62 2.22
CA PRO A 326 -2.74 42.03 1.78
C PRO A 326 -1.97 42.88 0.75
N ASN A 327 -2.62 43.85 0.09
CA ASN A 327 -1.97 44.74 -0.87
C ASN A 327 -1.24 45.90 -0.16
N ARG A 328 -1.51 46.14 1.12
CA ARG A 328 -0.91 47.21 1.91
C ARG A 328 0.28 46.70 2.73
N THR A 329 1.44 47.32 2.54
CA THR A 329 2.60 47.06 3.41
C THR A 329 2.39 47.66 4.80
N GLU A 330 2.08 46.82 5.78
CA GLU A 330 2.01 47.20 7.18
C GLU A 330 3.41 47.34 7.81
N THR A 331 3.59 48.33 8.69
CA THR A 331 4.86 48.50 9.41
C THR A 331 4.89 47.55 10.61
N PRO A 332 5.90 46.66 10.73
CA PRO A 332 5.95 45.73 11.85
C PRO A 332 6.18 46.45 13.18
N PRO A 333 5.64 45.93 14.29
CA PRO A 333 5.92 46.44 15.62
C PRO A 333 7.42 46.43 15.92
N LYS A 334 7.89 47.42 16.69
CA LYS A 334 9.26 47.35 17.25
C LYS A 334 9.32 46.23 18.27
N PRO A 335 10.44 45.47 18.37
CA PRO A 335 10.62 44.43 19.38
C PRO A 335 10.23 44.89 20.79
N ILE A 336 9.29 44.16 21.41
CA ILE A 336 8.76 44.45 22.75
C ILE A 336 9.31 43.40 23.70
N ALA A 337 10.34 43.75 24.46
CA ALA A 337 11.00 42.82 25.38
C ALA A 337 10.30 42.72 26.75
N ASP A 338 9.01 42.34 26.74
CA ASP A 338 8.12 42.35 27.91
C ASP A 338 7.36 41.02 28.11
N GLY A 339 8.11 39.97 28.40
CA GLY A 339 7.60 38.64 28.76
C GLY A 339 7.81 37.58 27.67
N PRO A 340 7.57 36.30 28.00
CA PRO A 340 7.79 35.16 27.10
C PRO A 340 6.89 35.23 25.85
N TYR A 341 5.58 35.49 26.01
CA TYR A 341 4.66 35.56 24.87
C TYR A 341 4.95 36.73 23.93
N ALA A 342 5.47 37.87 24.43
CA ALA A 342 5.91 38.98 23.59
C ALA A 342 7.09 38.57 22.69
N ALA A 343 8.00 37.75 23.21
CA ALA A 343 9.09 37.18 22.43
C ALA A 343 8.61 36.10 21.43
N MET A 344 7.58 35.32 21.77
CA MET A 344 6.94 34.39 20.82
C MET A 344 6.27 35.13 19.67
N ALA A 345 5.55 36.23 19.96
CA ALA A 345 4.96 37.07 18.93
C ALA A 345 6.03 37.75 18.05
N GLU A 346 7.14 38.20 18.65
CA GLU A 346 8.31 38.67 17.89
C GLU A 346 8.87 37.56 16.99
N ALA A 347 9.04 36.35 17.52
CA ALA A 347 9.54 35.21 16.77
C ALA A 347 8.61 34.85 15.59
N LEU A 348 7.30 34.82 15.79
CA LEU A 348 6.30 34.59 14.72
C LEU A 348 6.36 35.69 13.65
N THR A 349 6.48 36.95 14.07
CA THR A 349 6.65 38.08 13.15
C THR A 349 7.95 37.94 12.34
N VAL A 350 9.05 37.52 12.97
CA VAL A 350 10.34 37.29 12.31
C VAL A 350 10.28 36.08 11.38
N ALA A 351 9.56 35.00 11.74
CA ALA A 351 9.34 33.85 10.86
C ALA A 351 8.60 34.28 9.59
N PHE A 352 7.54 35.09 9.74
CA PHE A 352 6.80 35.64 8.61
C PHE A 352 7.63 36.61 7.78
N LEU A 353 8.36 37.55 8.39
CA LEU A 353 9.04 38.63 7.66
C LEU A 353 10.42 38.26 7.14
N VAL A 354 11.14 37.37 7.83
CA VAL A 354 12.56 37.06 7.60
C VAL A 354 12.74 35.58 7.25
N ASP A 355 12.72 34.68 8.24
CA ASP A 355 12.78 33.22 8.07
C ASP A 355 12.70 32.51 9.45
N PHE A 356 12.55 31.18 9.43
CA PHE A 356 12.45 30.35 10.63
C PHE A 356 13.76 30.27 11.43
N LYS A 357 14.96 30.35 10.81
CA LYS A 357 16.24 30.33 11.55
C LYS A 357 16.40 31.59 12.39
N ALA A 358 16.07 32.75 11.83
CA ALA A 358 16.04 34.02 12.54
C ALA A 358 15.02 34.00 13.69
N SER A 359 13.85 33.40 13.46
CA SER A 359 12.83 33.21 14.49
C SER A 359 13.31 32.34 15.65
N ILE A 360 13.93 31.19 15.37
CA ILE A 360 14.54 30.32 16.39
C ILE A 360 15.63 31.07 17.18
N ALA A 361 16.42 31.93 16.53
CA ALA A 361 17.41 32.74 17.22
C ALA A 361 16.79 33.77 18.19
N VAL A 362 15.60 34.29 17.88
CA VAL A 362 14.82 35.14 18.82
C VAL A 362 14.38 34.31 20.02
N LEU A 363 13.82 33.12 19.80
CA LEU A 363 13.38 32.22 20.88
C LEU A 363 14.53 31.81 21.79
N LYS A 364 15.71 31.44 21.26
CA LYS A 364 16.88 31.11 22.08
C LYS A 364 17.33 32.27 22.98
N LYS A 365 17.29 33.50 22.48
CA LYS A 365 17.59 34.69 23.30
C LYS A 365 16.52 34.93 24.36
N ALA A 366 15.26 34.66 24.03
CA ALA A 366 14.16 34.74 24.98
C ALA A 366 14.27 33.69 26.09
N GLU A 367 14.62 32.45 25.76
CA GLU A 367 14.88 31.36 26.72
C GLU A 367 15.97 31.75 27.73
N GLN A 368 17.03 32.45 27.31
CA GLN A 368 18.04 32.96 28.23
C GLN A 368 17.51 34.03 29.18
N ARG A 369 16.54 34.83 28.74
CA ARG A 369 15.93 35.91 29.52
C ARG A 369 14.80 35.42 30.44
N TYR A 370 14.13 34.34 30.04
CA TYR A 370 13.01 33.72 30.74
C TYR A 370 13.26 32.20 30.88
N PRO A 371 14.25 31.79 31.69
CA PRO A 371 14.74 30.40 31.71
C PRO A 371 13.75 29.37 32.29
N ASP A 372 12.73 29.85 33.01
CA ASP A 372 11.76 29.01 33.72
C ASP A 372 10.41 28.90 32.97
N ASP A 373 10.29 29.46 31.77
CA ASP A 373 9.06 29.39 30.98
C ASP A 373 9.10 28.24 29.95
N PRO A 374 8.19 27.25 30.03
CA PRO A 374 8.18 26.10 29.12
C PRO A 374 7.67 26.42 27.71
N SER A 375 6.91 27.50 27.52
CA SER A 375 6.28 27.80 26.23
C SER A 375 7.28 28.24 25.16
N LEU A 376 8.39 28.88 25.56
CA LEU A 376 9.45 29.31 24.67
C LEU A 376 10.18 28.14 23.97
N PRO A 377 10.71 27.14 24.70
CA PRO A 377 11.29 25.96 24.07
C PRO A 377 10.24 25.11 23.35
N ALA A 378 8.98 25.04 23.81
CA ALA A 378 7.91 24.34 23.07
C ALA A 378 7.67 24.96 21.67
N MET A 379 7.58 26.30 21.61
CA MET A 379 7.46 27.03 20.34
C MET A 379 8.70 26.84 19.45
N ARG A 380 9.90 26.81 20.06
CA ARG A 380 11.14 26.53 19.31
C ARG A 380 11.10 25.14 18.68
N ALA A 381 10.59 24.14 19.39
CA ALA A 381 10.43 22.78 18.84
C ALA A 381 9.49 22.76 17.63
N GLN A 382 8.33 23.41 17.72
CA GLN A 382 7.38 23.51 16.60
C GLN A 382 7.99 24.20 15.37
N LEU A 383 8.78 25.26 15.54
CA LEU A 383 9.46 25.93 14.41
C LEU A 383 10.66 25.13 13.87
N ALA A 384 11.38 24.41 14.73
CA ALA A 384 12.48 23.54 14.31
C ALA A 384 11.96 22.36 13.46
N MET A 385 10.73 21.91 13.70
CA MET A 385 10.04 20.90 12.90
C MET A 385 9.80 21.34 11.46
N VAL A 386 9.41 22.59 11.25
CA VAL A 386 9.24 23.14 9.88
C VAL A 386 10.56 23.14 9.11
N LEU A 387 11.70 23.22 9.80
CA LEU A 387 13.03 23.19 9.20
C LEU A 387 13.65 21.78 9.09
N ASP A 388 12.95 20.73 9.54
CA ASP A 388 13.52 19.39 9.81
C ASP A 388 14.85 19.44 10.61
N ASP A 389 14.99 20.39 11.53
CA ASP A 389 16.16 20.48 12.42
C ASP A 389 15.94 19.60 13.66
N ARG A 390 16.14 18.29 13.47
CA ARG A 390 15.86 17.26 14.48
C ARG A 390 16.61 17.48 15.79
N GLN A 391 17.87 17.88 15.72
CA GLN A 391 18.68 18.13 16.91
C GLN A 391 18.10 19.29 17.73
N GLN A 392 17.75 20.40 17.06
CA GLN A 392 17.14 21.53 17.76
C GLN A 392 15.74 21.20 18.28
N MET A 393 14.98 20.37 17.57
CA MET A 393 13.66 19.91 17.99
C MET A 393 13.75 19.08 19.27
N GLU A 394 14.61 18.06 19.31
CA GLU A 394 14.82 17.21 20.49
C GLU A 394 15.29 18.02 21.70
N GLU A 395 16.30 18.88 21.53
CA GLU A 395 16.81 19.73 22.60
C GLU A 395 15.72 20.64 23.19
N ALA A 396 14.87 21.22 22.32
CA ALA A 396 13.81 22.12 22.72
C ALA A 396 12.64 21.38 23.41
N ILE A 397 12.27 20.20 22.90
CA ILE A 397 11.26 19.32 23.53
C ILE A 397 11.70 18.93 24.94
N ASP A 398 12.93 18.40 25.07
CA ASP A 398 13.47 17.96 26.35
C ASP A 398 13.55 19.11 27.34
N ARG A 399 13.96 20.30 26.87
CA ARG A 399 14.00 21.49 27.70
C ARG A 399 12.61 21.88 28.19
N SER A 400 11.61 21.93 27.32
CA SER A 400 10.25 22.29 27.70
C SER A 400 9.66 21.30 28.71
N LEU A 401 9.74 20.00 28.41
CA LEU A 401 9.17 18.95 29.27
C LEU A 401 9.92 18.77 30.59
N SER A 402 11.19 19.21 30.68
CA SER A 402 11.91 19.29 31.96
C SER A 402 11.40 20.41 32.88
N LEU A 403 10.83 21.47 32.31
CA LEU A 403 10.24 22.59 33.04
C LEU A 403 8.78 22.31 33.38
N ASP A 404 8.02 21.77 32.43
CA ASP A 404 6.63 21.33 32.61
C ASP A 404 6.37 20.04 31.82
N PRO A 405 6.30 18.86 32.49
CA PRO A 405 6.01 17.58 31.85
C PRO A 405 4.64 17.48 31.18
N ASP A 406 3.74 18.41 31.50
CA ASP A 406 2.37 18.49 30.99
C ASP A 406 2.17 19.72 30.08
N ASP A 407 3.24 20.29 29.49
CA ASP A 407 3.07 21.34 28.49
C ASP A 407 2.45 20.74 27.20
N PRO A 408 1.23 21.15 26.80
CA PRO A 408 0.51 20.50 25.70
C PRO A 408 1.20 20.69 24.34
N ASN A 409 1.85 21.84 24.12
CA ASN A 409 2.54 22.13 22.86
C ASN A 409 3.84 21.32 22.74
N ALA A 410 4.56 21.11 23.85
CA ALA A 410 5.74 20.25 23.86
C ALA A 410 5.39 18.76 23.72
N LEU A 411 4.28 18.31 24.32
CA LEU A 411 3.76 16.95 24.13
C LEU A 411 3.34 16.72 22.67
N GLU A 412 2.63 17.67 22.06
CA GLU A 412 2.30 17.64 20.63
C GLU A 412 3.56 17.61 19.75
N ALA A 413 4.55 18.47 20.02
CA ALA A 413 5.80 18.48 19.28
C ALA A 413 6.56 17.15 19.41
N ARG A 414 6.57 16.54 20.60
CA ARG A 414 7.15 15.21 20.84
C ARG A 414 6.37 14.10 20.12
N ALA A 415 5.05 14.19 20.07
CA ALA A 415 4.22 13.24 19.34
C ALA A 415 4.50 13.30 17.84
N ASN A 416 4.59 14.49 17.26
CA ASN A 416 4.96 14.67 15.86
C ASN A 416 6.39 14.18 15.58
N LEU A 417 7.35 14.40 16.49
CA LEU A 417 8.70 13.83 16.37
C LEU A 417 8.65 12.29 16.38
N ARG A 418 7.90 11.72 17.32
CA ARG A 418 7.73 10.26 17.47
C ARG A 418 7.11 9.64 16.22
N ALA A 419 5.98 10.18 15.75
CA ALA A 419 5.30 9.65 14.57
C ALA A 419 6.07 9.89 13.27
N GLY A 420 6.54 11.12 13.02
CA GLY A 420 7.15 11.49 11.75
C GLY A 420 8.58 10.98 11.54
N PHE A 421 9.38 10.84 12.60
CA PHE A 421 10.81 10.54 12.49
C PHE A 421 11.27 9.27 13.20
N LYS A 422 10.53 8.81 14.23
CA LYS A 422 10.89 7.61 15.01
C LYS A 422 9.92 6.44 14.79
N SER A 423 8.87 6.65 13.99
CA SER A 423 7.70 5.77 13.80
C SER A 423 7.11 5.19 15.09
N ASP A 424 7.23 5.92 16.20
CA ASP A 424 6.67 5.54 17.49
C ASP A 424 5.21 6.03 17.56
N LEU A 425 4.32 5.32 16.84
CA LEU A 425 2.91 5.70 16.71
C LEU A 425 2.15 5.57 18.03
N GLU A 426 2.45 4.54 18.83
CA GLU A 426 1.84 4.36 20.14
C GLU A 426 2.30 5.42 21.15
N GLY A 427 3.59 5.76 21.16
CA GLY A 427 4.12 6.85 21.98
C GLY A 427 3.62 8.22 21.54
N ALA A 428 3.40 8.44 20.24
CA ALA A 428 2.77 9.66 19.74
C ALA A 428 1.30 9.76 20.14
N TYR A 429 0.55 8.65 20.03
CA TYR A 429 -0.83 8.56 20.49
C TYR A 429 -0.97 8.85 21.99
N ALA A 430 -0.07 8.30 22.81
CA ALA A 430 -0.05 8.54 24.25
C ALA A 430 0.20 10.03 24.58
N ASP A 431 1.16 10.66 23.91
CA ASP A 431 1.48 12.09 24.10
C ASP A 431 0.32 13.00 23.69
N LEU A 432 -0.31 12.75 22.54
CA LEU A 432 -1.46 13.54 22.06
C LEU A 432 -2.68 13.33 22.95
N THR A 433 -2.94 12.11 23.40
CA THR A 433 -4.02 11.82 24.36
C THR A 433 -3.80 12.60 25.66
N ARG A 434 -2.55 12.60 26.17
CA ARG A 434 -2.21 13.38 27.37
C ARG A 434 -2.36 14.89 27.14
N ALA A 435 -1.89 15.39 26.00
CA ALA A 435 -2.02 16.81 25.64
C ALA A 435 -3.50 17.21 25.55
N LEU A 436 -4.36 16.33 25.03
CA LEU A 436 -5.79 16.56 24.89
C LEU A 436 -6.54 16.55 26.23
N GLU A 437 -6.15 15.71 27.20
CA GLU A 437 -6.68 15.78 28.58
C GLU A 437 -6.45 17.16 29.22
N ILE A 438 -5.38 17.86 28.80
CA ILE A 438 -4.98 19.15 29.35
C ILE A 438 -5.63 20.30 28.57
N ALA A 439 -5.63 20.20 27.23
CA ALA A 439 -6.09 21.20 26.27
C ALA A 439 -7.14 20.61 25.29
N PRO A 440 -8.34 20.22 25.75
CA PRO A 440 -9.36 19.58 24.91
C PRO A 440 -9.90 20.45 23.77
N GLY A 441 -9.72 21.77 23.85
CA GLY A 441 -10.13 22.73 22.82
C GLY A 441 -9.05 23.08 21.79
N SER A 442 -7.91 22.38 21.78
CA SER A 442 -6.85 22.61 20.79
C SER A 442 -7.16 21.91 19.47
N THR A 443 -7.37 22.71 18.41
CA THR A 443 -7.55 22.21 17.04
C THR A 443 -6.35 21.38 16.56
N THR A 444 -5.12 21.85 16.83
CA THR A 444 -3.91 21.21 16.31
C THR A 444 -3.65 19.84 16.95
N ILE A 445 -3.96 19.68 18.24
CA ILE A 445 -3.84 18.40 18.95
C ILE A 445 -4.88 17.39 18.42
N TRP A 446 -6.13 17.81 18.22
CA TRP A 446 -7.15 16.95 17.59
C TRP A 446 -6.76 16.55 16.17
N ASN A 447 -6.22 17.48 15.40
CA ASN A 447 -5.72 17.21 14.06
C ASN A 447 -4.54 16.23 14.08
N GLY A 448 -3.55 16.45 14.95
CA GLY A 448 -2.41 15.55 15.16
C GLY A 448 -2.85 14.15 15.59
N LEU A 449 -3.84 14.05 16.50
CA LEU A 449 -4.45 12.78 16.90
C LEU A 449 -5.10 12.09 15.70
N GLY A 450 -5.81 12.84 14.87
CA GLY A 450 -6.38 12.33 13.62
C GLY A 450 -5.33 11.73 12.70
N LEU A 451 -4.21 12.43 12.49
CA LEU A 451 -3.09 11.96 11.66
C LEU A 451 -2.42 10.70 12.23
N VAL A 452 -2.13 10.68 13.54
CA VAL A 452 -1.54 9.50 14.20
C VAL A 452 -2.48 8.30 14.16
N GLN A 453 -3.79 8.52 14.35
CA GLN A 453 -4.78 7.46 14.22
C GLN A 453 -4.88 6.95 12.77
N ASN A 454 -4.76 7.82 11.75
CA ASN A 454 -4.72 7.37 10.36
C ASN A 454 -3.48 6.49 10.10
N ALA A 455 -2.31 6.93 10.56
CA ALA A 455 -1.05 6.18 10.42
C ALA A 455 -1.09 4.81 11.11
N ARG A 456 -1.82 4.68 12.22
CA ARG A 456 -2.09 3.39 12.89
C ARG A 456 -3.11 2.52 12.14
N GLY A 457 -3.81 3.04 11.14
CA GLY A 457 -4.94 2.35 10.49
C GLY A 457 -6.26 2.44 11.26
N ALA A 458 -6.33 3.25 12.32
CA ALA A 458 -7.52 3.55 13.10
C ALA A 458 -8.41 4.60 12.39
N SER A 459 -8.88 4.23 11.20
CA SER A 459 -9.60 5.10 10.26
C SER A 459 -10.83 5.80 10.86
N ARG A 460 -11.60 5.10 11.71
CA ARG A 460 -12.83 5.64 12.30
C ARG A 460 -12.53 6.67 13.38
N GLU A 461 -11.56 6.36 14.24
CA GLU A 461 -11.06 7.24 15.29
C GLU A 461 -10.38 8.47 14.69
N SER A 462 -9.66 8.30 13.58
CA SER A 462 -9.09 9.39 12.79
C SER A 462 -10.16 10.34 12.27
N GLU A 463 -11.20 9.82 11.60
CA GLU A 463 -12.31 10.65 11.06
C GLU A 463 -12.99 11.46 12.17
N ALA A 464 -13.21 10.83 13.34
CA ALA A 464 -13.82 11.50 14.49
C ALA A 464 -12.94 12.64 15.03
N ALA A 465 -11.63 12.41 15.19
CA ALA A 465 -10.69 13.42 15.66
C ALA A 465 -10.54 14.60 14.68
N LEU A 466 -10.44 14.33 13.37
CA LEU A 466 -10.35 15.36 12.34
C LEU A 466 -11.64 16.19 12.25
N LYS A 467 -12.82 15.56 12.34
CA LYS A 467 -14.10 16.29 12.42
C LYS A 467 -14.19 17.17 13.67
N GLN A 468 -13.62 16.72 14.79
CA GLN A 468 -13.57 17.52 16.01
C GLN A 468 -12.63 18.74 15.85
N ALA A 469 -11.48 18.57 15.19
CA ALA A 469 -10.60 19.69 14.84
C ALA A 469 -11.35 20.73 13.97
N ILE A 470 -12.04 20.29 12.92
CA ILE A 470 -12.85 21.17 12.06
C ILE A 470 -13.98 21.85 12.84
N ALA A 471 -14.63 21.14 13.78
CA ALA A 471 -15.68 21.74 14.60
C ALA A 471 -15.15 22.86 15.51
N LEU A 472 -13.92 22.73 16.01
CA LEU A 472 -13.23 23.75 16.81
C LEU A 472 -12.76 24.93 15.96
N ASP A 473 -12.27 24.66 14.74
CA ASP A 473 -11.91 25.69 13.77
C ASP A 473 -12.32 25.41 12.32
N PRO A 474 -13.55 25.82 11.92
CA PRO A 474 -14.04 25.64 10.55
C PRO A 474 -13.32 26.48 9.49
N GLN A 475 -12.40 27.36 9.89
CA GLN A 475 -11.63 28.23 9.01
C GLN A 475 -10.16 27.80 8.93
N ASP A 476 -9.81 26.62 9.46
CA ASP A 476 -8.51 25.99 9.28
C ASP A 476 -8.51 25.10 8.02
N PRO A 477 -7.81 25.49 6.94
CA PRO A 477 -7.75 24.68 5.73
C PRO A 477 -6.96 23.37 5.94
N VAL A 478 -6.06 23.29 6.92
CA VAL A 478 -5.24 22.11 7.20
C VAL A 478 -6.10 20.94 7.69
N SER A 479 -6.98 21.18 8.66
CA SER A 479 -7.89 20.16 9.19
C SER A 479 -8.83 19.59 8.11
N HIS A 480 -9.34 20.43 7.20
CA HIS A 480 -10.14 19.99 6.06
C HIS A 480 -9.35 19.09 5.10
N ILE A 481 -8.11 19.47 4.78
CA ILE A 481 -7.26 18.68 3.88
C ILE A 481 -6.85 17.35 4.50
N ASN A 482 -6.54 17.30 5.79
CA ASN A 482 -6.22 16.04 6.46
C ASN A 482 -7.42 15.08 6.45
N LEU A 483 -8.65 15.60 6.60
CA LEU A 483 -9.87 14.79 6.43
C LEU A 483 -10.07 14.34 4.98
N ALA A 484 -9.77 15.20 4.00
CA ALA A 484 -9.80 14.81 2.59
C ALA A 484 -8.80 13.68 2.28
N VAL A 485 -7.58 13.75 2.83
CA VAL A 485 -6.57 12.69 2.68
C VAL A 485 -7.09 11.36 3.21
N LEU A 486 -7.67 11.34 4.42
CA LEU A 486 -8.29 10.14 4.99
C LEU A 486 -9.38 9.57 4.06
N TYR A 487 -10.21 10.43 3.48
CA TYR A 487 -11.23 10.00 2.53
C TYR A 487 -10.64 9.45 1.22
N LEU A 488 -9.59 10.06 0.66
CA LEU A 488 -8.88 9.54 -0.51
C LEU A 488 -8.17 8.20 -0.23
N ASP A 489 -7.64 8.02 0.97
CA ASP A 489 -7.06 6.74 1.44
C ASP A 489 -8.13 5.64 1.49
N GLN A 490 -9.38 6.00 1.78
CA GLN A 490 -10.54 5.08 1.82
C GLN A 490 -11.27 4.95 0.47
N ASP A 491 -10.74 5.53 -0.61
CA ASP A 491 -11.37 5.63 -1.94
C ASP A 491 -12.73 6.38 -1.94
N ARG A 492 -13.00 7.20 -0.92
CA ARG A 492 -14.22 8.02 -0.73
C ARG A 492 -14.10 9.38 -1.41
N VAL A 493 -14.04 9.35 -2.75
CA VAL A 493 -13.72 10.53 -3.56
C VAL A 493 -14.75 11.66 -3.47
N VAL A 494 -16.02 11.34 -3.22
CA VAL A 494 -17.11 12.34 -3.09
C VAL A 494 -16.94 13.19 -1.84
N GLU A 495 -16.74 12.56 -0.67
CA GLU A 495 -16.50 13.30 0.56
C GLU A 495 -15.15 14.02 0.55
N ALA A 496 -14.11 13.42 -0.03
CA ALA A 496 -12.81 14.06 -0.20
C ALA A 496 -12.93 15.39 -0.96
N ARG A 497 -13.64 15.38 -2.10
CA ARG A 497 -13.86 16.57 -2.92
C ARG A 497 -14.52 17.70 -2.12
N ALA A 498 -15.53 17.39 -1.32
CA ALA A 498 -16.24 18.39 -0.53
C ALA A 498 -15.32 19.09 0.49
N GLU A 499 -14.41 18.36 1.12
CA GLU A 499 -13.45 18.94 2.07
C GLU A 499 -12.30 19.68 1.37
N ILE A 500 -11.84 19.20 0.21
CA ILE A 500 -10.88 19.92 -0.65
C ILE A 500 -11.45 21.27 -1.10
N ASP A 501 -12.70 21.29 -1.56
CA ASP A 501 -13.36 22.51 -2.03
C ASP A 501 -13.49 23.54 -0.88
N LYS A 502 -13.79 23.10 0.35
CA LYS A 502 -13.82 23.99 1.54
C LYS A 502 -12.44 24.54 1.87
N ALA A 503 -11.39 23.73 1.84
CA ALA A 503 -10.03 24.21 2.10
C ALA A 503 -9.60 25.27 1.09
N LEU A 504 -9.91 25.08 -0.20
CA LEU A 504 -9.62 26.04 -1.26
C LEU A 504 -10.53 27.26 -1.26
N GLU A 505 -11.74 27.18 -0.70
CA GLU A 505 -12.58 28.35 -0.41
C GLU A 505 -11.95 29.20 0.70
N VAL A 506 -11.33 28.57 1.71
CA VAL A 506 -10.64 29.26 2.81
C VAL A 506 -9.34 29.91 2.34
N ASP A 507 -8.51 29.18 1.60
CA ASP A 507 -7.26 29.65 1.00
C ASP A 507 -7.05 29.04 -0.41
N PRO A 508 -7.34 29.81 -1.48
CA PRO A 508 -7.18 29.34 -2.86
C PRO A 508 -5.73 29.04 -3.29
N SER A 509 -4.74 29.50 -2.53
CA SER A 509 -3.30 29.32 -2.79
C SER A 509 -2.65 28.27 -1.89
N PHE A 510 -3.44 27.58 -1.07
CA PHE A 510 -2.93 26.54 -0.18
C PHE A 510 -2.36 25.37 -1.01
N ASP A 511 -1.03 25.25 -0.98
CA ASP A 511 -0.25 24.31 -1.78
C ASP A 511 -0.66 22.87 -1.52
N VAL A 512 -0.82 22.47 -0.26
CA VAL A 512 -1.23 21.11 0.11
C VAL A 512 -2.62 20.80 -0.44
N ALA A 513 -3.56 21.75 -0.42
CA ALA A 513 -4.89 21.55 -1.00
C ALA A 513 -4.84 21.33 -2.52
N LEU A 514 -3.95 22.03 -3.23
CA LEU A 514 -3.72 21.79 -4.66
C LEU A 514 -3.15 20.39 -4.90
N LEU A 515 -2.15 19.97 -4.12
CA LEU A 515 -1.58 18.62 -4.23
C LEU A 515 -2.62 17.53 -3.99
N ILE A 516 -3.46 17.69 -2.96
CA ILE A 516 -4.52 16.74 -2.62
C ILE A 516 -5.66 16.74 -3.65
N ARG A 517 -5.99 17.89 -4.27
CA ARG A 517 -6.91 17.94 -5.41
C ARG A 517 -6.30 17.25 -6.65
N GLY A 518 -4.99 17.39 -6.84
CA GLY A 518 -4.24 16.66 -7.84
C GLY A 518 -4.36 15.14 -7.65
N ARG A 519 -4.14 14.65 -6.42
CA ARG A 519 -4.35 13.24 -6.05
C ARG A 519 -5.80 12.79 -6.28
N TYR A 520 -6.78 13.60 -5.91
CA TYR A 520 -8.20 13.35 -6.21
C TYR A 520 -8.42 13.11 -7.72
N TYR A 521 -7.88 13.99 -8.57
CA TYR A 521 -7.99 13.84 -10.02
C TYR A 521 -7.28 12.60 -10.56
N MET A 522 -6.16 12.17 -9.95
CA MET A 522 -5.55 10.88 -10.31
C MET A 522 -6.50 9.71 -10.00
N GLN A 523 -7.13 9.71 -8.83
CA GLN A 523 -8.08 8.69 -8.39
C GLN A 523 -9.43 8.74 -9.12
N THR A 524 -9.80 9.85 -9.77
CA THR A 524 -10.98 9.91 -10.67
C THR A 524 -10.62 9.69 -12.15
N GLY A 525 -9.34 9.51 -12.48
CA GLY A 525 -8.85 9.28 -13.84
C GLY A 525 -8.64 10.55 -14.68
N GLU A 526 -8.80 11.74 -14.09
CA GLU A 526 -8.63 13.05 -14.72
C GLU A 526 -7.15 13.50 -14.71
N LEU A 527 -6.24 12.70 -15.29
CA LEU A 527 -4.79 12.88 -15.19
C LEU A 527 -4.27 14.27 -15.62
N GLU A 528 -4.90 14.90 -16.62
CA GLU A 528 -4.51 16.24 -17.06
C GLU A 528 -4.69 17.29 -15.95
N LYS A 529 -5.87 17.28 -15.32
CA LYS A 529 -6.17 18.17 -14.19
C LYS A 529 -5.30 17.85 -12.98
N ALA A 530 -5.02 16.56 -12.77
CA ALA A 530 -4.10 16.14 -11.73
C ALA A 530 -2.72 16.79 -11.91
N ARG A 531 -2.16 16.73 -13.12
CA ARG A 531 -0.87 17.32 -13.43
C ARG A 531 -0.87 18.84 -13.28
N GLU A 532 -1.91 19.54 -13.74
CA GLU A 532 -2.05 20.99 -13.57
C GLU A 532 -1.98 21.40 -12.09
N ASP A 533 -2.75 20.75 -11.24
CA ASP A 533 -2.79 21.03 -9.80
C ASP A 533 -1.51 20.63 -9.07
N LEU A 534 -0.91 19.49 -9.44
CA LEU A 534 0.36 19.05 -8.86
C LEU A 534 1.51 19.97 -9.24
N LEU A 535 1.56 20.46 -10.49
CA LEU A 535 2.50 21.48 -10.91
C LEU A 535 2.28 22.80 -10.16
N ALA A 536 1.02 23.22 -9.97
CA ALA A 536 0.70 24.41 -9.19
C ALA A 536 1.15 24.27 -7.72
N GLY A 537 0.80 23.15 -7.06
CA GLY A 537 1.19 22.86 -5.68
C GLY A 537 2.71 22.81 -5.51
N THR A 538 3.43 22.08 -6.38
CA THR A 538 4.91 22.01 -6.33
C THR A 538 5.58 23.33 -6.73
N THR A 539 4.92 24.20 -7.50
CA THR A 539 5.41 25.58 -7.74
C THR A 539 5.24 26.46 -6.49
N ALA A 540 4.13 26.26 -5.77
CA ALA A 540 3.84 26.95 -4.51
C ALA A 540 4.73 26.47 -3.36
N ASN A 541 5.13 25.19 -3.36
CA ASN A 541 6.08 24.62 -2.41
C ASN A 541 6.97 23.53 -3.05
N PRO A 542 8.14 23.91 -3.61
CA PRO A 542 8.99 22.99 -4.36
C PRO A 542 9.91 22.11 -3.50
N ALA A 543 9.91 22.31 -2.17
CA ALA A 543 10.60 21.47 -1.20
C ALA A 543 9.70 20.35 -0.64
N ASP A 544 8.43 20.25 -1.07
CA ASP A 544 7.57 19.15 -0.68
C ASP A 544 7.93 17.87 -1.46
N ALA A 545 8.66 16.97 -0.81
CA ALA A 545 9.04 15.67 -1.37
C ALA A 545 7.81 14.81 -1.72
N GLN A 546 6.74 14.85 -0.91
CA GLN A 546 5.52 14.08 -1.18
C GLN A 546 4.76 14.65 -2.37
N GLY A 547 4.68 15.98 -2.48
CA GLY A 547 4.12 16.65 -3.66
C GLY A 547 4.86 16.28 -4.95
N LEU A 548 6.18 16.12 -4.89
CA LEU A 548 7.00 15.65 -6.01
C LEU A 548 6.80 14.17 -6.35
N LEU A 549 6.60 13.32 -5.34
CA LEU A 549 6.22 11.91 -5.59
C LEU A 549 4.86 11.80 -6.29
N LEU A 550 3.86 12.58 -5.86
CA LEU A 550 2.56 12.64 -6.53
C LEU A 550 2.70 13.14 -7.98
N LEU A 551 3.52 14.16 -8.22
CA LEU A 551 3.81 14.64 -9.56
C LEU A 551 4.51 13.57 -10.42
N GLY A 552 5.49 12.86 -9.85
CA GLY A 552 6.18 11.76 -10.52
C GLY A 552 5.22 10.62 -10.88
N ALA A 553 4.32 10.26 -9.98
CA ALA A 553 3.28 9.27 -10.23
C ALA A 553 2.30 9.72 -11.32
N SER A 554 1.88 10.99 -11.31
CA SER A 554 1.02 11.56 -12.34
C SER A 554 1.67 11.50 -13.73
N TYR A 555 2.95 11.84 -13.84
CA TYR A 555 3.71 11.71 -15.08
C TYR A 555 3.84 10.24 -15.52
N TYR A 556 4.16 9.33 -14.59
CA TYR A 556 4.29 7.91 -14.87
C TYR A 556 2.99 7.30 -15.43
N GLU A 557 1.87 7.58 -14.77
CA GLU A 557 0.52 7.17 -15.17
C GLU A 557 0.07 7.80 -16.49
N SER A 558 0.65 8.95 -16.87
CA SER A 558 0.41 9.64 -18.14
C SER A 558 1.32 9.15 -19.29
N GLY A 559 2.27 8.24 -19.01
CA GLY A 559 3.25 7.77 -19.99
C GLY A 559 4.51 8.65 -20.12
N GLU A 560 4.65 9.71 -19.32
CA GLU A 560 5.74 10.69 -19.37
C GLU A 560 6.92 10.25 -18.47
N ARG A 561 7.75 9.32 -18.95
CA ARG A 561 8.81 8.68 -18.14
C ARG A 561 9.93 9.60 -17.66
N GLU A 562 10.45 10.47 -18.52
CA GLU A 562 11.56 11.38 -18.16
C GLU A 562 11.16 12.41 -17.09
N PRO A 563 10.02 13.13 -17.22
CA PRO A 563 9.52 13.98 -16.13
C PRO A 563 9.20 13.20 -14.84
N ALA A 564 8.71 11.95 -14.94
CA ALA A 564 8.45 11.11 -13.78
C ALA A 564 9.73 10.80 -12.99
N ALA A 565 10.77 10.33 -13.68
CA ALA A 565 12.08 10.06 -13.08
C ALA A 565 12.67 11.31 -12.41
N GLN A 566 12.62 12.44 -13.10
CA GLN A 566 13.06 13.74 -12.60
C GLN A 566 12.36 14.15 -11.29
N ALA A 567 11.04 13.97 -11.21
CA ALA A 567 10.27 14.31 -10.01
C ALA A 567 10.59 13.36 -8.83
N ILE A 568 10.72 12.06 -9.09
CA ILE A 568 11.07 11.05 -8.07
C ILE A 568 12.52 11.26 -7.55
N GLU A 569 13.47 11.58 -8.44
CA GLU A 569 14.85 11.94 -8.06
C GLU A 569 14.90 13.19 -7.19
N ASN A 570 14.10 14.21 -7.52
CA ASN A 570 14.00 15.42 -6.70
C ASN A 570 13.38 15.15 -5.33
N ALA A 571 12.36 14.28 -5.25
CA ALA A 571 11.79 13.86 -3.97
C ALA A 571 12.82 13.13 -3.09
N ASP A 572 13.57 12.17 -3.66
CA ASP A 572 14.62 11.43 -2.97
C ASP A 572 15.74 12.35 -2.46
N ARG A 573 16.08 13.41 -3.21
CA ARG A 573 17.06 14.41 -2.78
C ARG A 573 16.60 15.20 -1.57
N LEU A 574 15.30 15.51 -1.48
CA LEU A 574 14.72 16.32 -0.41
C LEU A 574 14.50 15.51 0.89
N ASP A 575 14.12 14.23 0.79
CA ASP A 575 14.09 13.31 1.93
C ASP A 575 14.77 11.97 1.58
N ALA A 576 16.10 11.97 1.68
CA ALA A 576 16.91 10.79 1.38
C ALA A 576 16.70 9.61 2.34
N ASN A 577 15.98 9.82 3.45
CA ASN A 577 15.66 8.77 4.40
C ASN A 577 14.24 8.23 4.22
N ASP A 578 13.44 8.74 3.27
CA ASP A 578 12.06 8.29 3.04
C ASP A 578 12.01 6.90 2.40
N PRO A 579 11.42 5.89 3.06
CA PRO A 579 11.21 4.58 2.44
C PRO A 579 10.18 4.63 1.30
N VAL A 580 9.24 5.58 1.30
CA VAL A 580 8.14 5.65 0.31
C VAL A 580 8.69 5.86 -1.11
N VAL A 581 9.69 6.73 -1.27
CA VAL A 581 10.36 6.97 -2.56
C VAL A 581 10.92 5.66 -3.14
N SER A 582 11.52 4.82 -2.29
CA SER A 582 12.11 3.54 -2.70
C SER A 582 11.02 2.50 -3.02
N SER A 583 9.89 2.51 -2.32
CA SER A 583 8.71 1.70 -2.68
C SER A 583 8.13 2.08 -4.04
N PHE A 584 8.03 3.38 -4.36
CA PHE A 584 7.59 3.86 -5.68
C PHE A 584 8.53 3.38 -6.80
N ARG A 585 9.86 3.50 -6.59
CA ARG A 585 10.85 3.00 -7.55
C ARG A 585 10.76 1.48 -7.73
N THR A 586 10.49 0.74 -6.65
CA THR A 586 10.29 -0.72 -6.71
C THR A 586 9.10 -1.07 -7.61
N ALA A 587 7.95 -0.43 -7.41
CA ALA A 587 6.75 -0.68 -8.21
C ALA A 587 6.96 -0.36 -9.69
N ILE A 588 7.61 0.77 -10.00
CA ILE A 588 7.96 1.15 -11.38
C ILE A 588 8.95 0.16 -12.00
N ALA A 589 10.00 -0.22 -11.28
CA ALA A 589 11.01 -1.14 -11.79
C ALA A 589 10.45 -2.56 -12.03
N ILE A 590 9.48 -3.02 -11.22
CA ILE A 590 8.73 -4.26 -11.49
C ILE A 590 7.94 -4.13 -12.80
N ASP A 591 7.22 -3.03 -12.97
CA ASP A 591 6.41 -2.76 -14.17
C ASP A 591 7.24 -2.66 -15.46
N GLU A 592 8.44 -2.09 -15.38
CA GLU A 592 9.38 -1.92 -16.50
C GLU A 592 10.36 -3.10 -16.68
N TYR A 593 10.17 -4.19 -15.93
CA TYR A 593 11.04 -5.38 -15.97
C TYR A 593 12.52 -5.06 -15.63
N GLU A 594 12.78 -3.94 -14.93
CA GLU A 594 14.09 -3.53 -14.40
C GLU A 594 14.39 -4.26 -13.09
N SER A 595 14.43 -5.60 -13.16
CA SER A 595 14.46 -6.47 -11.97
C SER A 595 15.62 -6.23 -11.00
N ASP A 596 16.81 -5.84 -11.48
CA ASP A 596 17.95 -5.50 -10.61
C ASP A 596 17.72 -4.19 -9.84
N GLU A 597 16.98 -3.25 -10.41
CA GLU A 597 16.59 -2.01 -9.74
C GLU A 597 15.43 -2.26 -8.78
N ALA A 598 14.49 -3.13 -9.16
CA ALA A 598 13.39 -3.55 -8.28
C ALA A 598 13.92 -4.15 -6.96
N ILE A 599 14.85 -5.11 -7.02
CA ILE A 599 15.44 -5.70 -5.81
C ILE A 599 16.20 -4.65 -4.99
N ARG A 600 17.01 -3.79 -5.62
CA ARG A 600 17.80 -2.76 -4.92
C ARG A 600 16.91 -1.74 -4.22
N SER A 601 15.92 -1.22 -4.94
CA SER A 601 14.96 -0.27 -4.40
C SER A 601 14.12 -0.90 -3.28
N ALA A 602 13.74 -2.17 -3.39
CA ALA A 602 12.98 -2.86 -2.34
C ALA A 602 13.82 -3.07 -1.08
N GLN A 603 15.10 -3.47 -1.23
CA GLN A 603 16.07 -3.56 -0.13
C GLN A 603 16.29 -2.20 0.54
N GLU A 604 16.39 -1.14 -0.26
CA GLU A 604 16.59 0.22 0.25
C GLU A 604 15.35 0.75 0.99
N ALA A 605 14.14 0.46 0.49
CA ALA A 605 12.89 0.78 1.18
C ALA A 605 12.85 0.13 2.57
N LEU A 606 13.21 -1.15 2.65
CA LEU A 606 13.31 -1.88 3.91
C LEU A 606 14.38 -1.31 4.84
N ARG A 607 15.57 -1.02 4.31
CA ARG A 607 16.67 -0.43 5.09
C ARG A 607 16.27 0.92 5.68
N ARG A 608 15.64 1.79 4.88
CA ARG A 608 15.17 3.12 5.31
C ARG A 608 14.06 3.01 6.37
N ALA A 609 13.09 2.12 6.18
CA ALA A 609 12.04 1.87 7.16
C ALA A 609 12.63 1.39 8.50
N ARG A 610 13.51 0.37 8.48
CA ARG A 610 14.19 -0.12 9.69
C ARG A 610 15.04 0.95 10.37
N ALA A 611 15.76 1.77 9.60
CA ALA A 611 16.65 2.80 10.13
C ALA A 611 15.90 3.91 10.89
N ARG A 612 14.65 4.20 10.49
CA ARG A 612 13.81 5.16 11.21
C ARG A 612 13.22 4.56 12.51
N GLY A 613 13.14 3.22 12.63
CA GLY A 613 12.61 2.50 13.80
C GLY A 613 11.08 2.57 13.92
N GLY A 614 10.46 1.79 14.81
CA GLY A 614 9.02 1.85 15.12
C GLY A 614 8.08 1.14 14.13
N ASP A 615 6.79 1.47 14.21
CA ASP A 615 5.71 0.90 13.40
C ASP A 615 5.65 1.62 12.04
N TYR A 616 6.18 0.98 11.00
CA TYR A 616 5.85 1.36 9.62
C TYR A 616 4.69 0.51 9.13
N ALA A 617 3.83 1.10 8.28
CA ALA A 617 2.99 0.28 7.42
C ALA A 617 3.90 -0.75 6.74
N PRO A 618 3.51 -2.04 6.71
CA PRO A 618 4.35 -3.06 6.11
C PRO A 618 4.72 -2.61 4.69
N LEU A 619 5.94 -2.91 4.25
CA LEU A 619 6.43 -2.58 2.89
C LEU A 619 5.63 -3.30 1.77
N SER A 620 4.53 -3.96 2.15
CA SER A 620 3.48 -4.49 1.32
C SER A 620 2.38 -3.44 1.17
N ALA A 621 2.04 -2.95 -0.01
CA ALA A 621 1.62 -3.73 -1.14
C ALA A 621 1.44 -2.77 -2.32
N SER A 622 1.41 -3.29 -3.55
CA SER A 622 0.57 -2.60 -4.52
C SER A 622 -0.88 -2.82 -4.07
N ARG A 623 -1.78 -1.85 -4.20
CA ARG A 623 -3.16 -2.00 -3.69
C ARG A 623 -3.94 -3.14 -4.39
N ASP A 624 -3.34 -3.78 -5.38
CA ASP A 624 -3.92 -4.81 -6.23
C ASP A 624 -3.10 -6.12 -6.26
N GLN A 625 -1.88 -6.17 -5.68
CA GLN A 625 -1.02 -7.37 -5.63
C GLN A 625 -0.41 -7.51 -4.23
N GLY A 626 0.31 -8.60 -3.95
CA GLY A 626 0.89 -8.83 -2.62
C GLY A 626 1.94 -7.79 -2.23
N SER A 627 2.92 -8.19 -1.41
CA SER A 627 3.98 -7.27 -1.04
C SER A 627 4.86 -6.88 -2.24
N THR A 628 5.06 -5.57 -2.51
CA THR A 628 5.98 -5.12 -3.58
C THR A 628 7.40 -5.66 -3.41
N LEU A 629 7.82 -5.85 -2.15
CA LEU A 629 9.09 -6.48 -1.79
C LEU A 629 9.11 -7.97 -2.17
N ASN A 630 8.01 -8.69 -1.94
CA ASN A 630 7.85 -10.08 -2.38
C ASN A 630 7.94 -10.16 -3.92
N ASP A 631 7.18 -9.30 -4.61
CA ASP A 631 7.09 -9.28 -6.08
C ASP A 631 8.45 -8.97 -6.75
N ALA A 632 9.27 -8.09 -6.17
CA ALA A 632 10.60 -7.78 -6.68
C ALA A 632 11.52 -9.01 -6.78
N TYR A 633 11.51 -9.89 -5.77
CA TYR A 633 12.30 -11.13 -5.79
C TYR A 633 11.68 -12.19 -6.71
N ARG A 634 10.36 -12.30 -6.73
CA ARG A 634 9.63 -13.26 -7.56
C ARG A 634 9.73 -12.97 -9.05
N LEU A 635 9.91 -11.70 -9.43
CA LEU A 635 10.20 -11.31 -10.81
C LEU A 635 11.42 -12.07 -11.36
N GLN A 636 12.47 -12.28 -10.54
CA GLN A 636 13.66 -13.08 -10.87
C GLN A 636 13.60 -14.55 -10.44
N GLY A 637 12.42 -15.09 -10.06
CA GLY A 637 12.27 -16.47 -9.62
C GLY A 637 12.99 -16.79 -8.29
N LEU A 638 13.17 -15.78 -7.42
CA LEU A 638 13.75 -15.94 -6.09
C LEU A 638 12.64 -16.10 -5.04
N ASP A 639 11.73 -17.06 -5.27
CA ASP A 639 10.46 -17.18 -4.54
C ASP A 639 10.63 -17.45 -3.03
N ALA A 640 11.68 -18.18 -2.62
CA ALA A 640 11.91 -18.45 -1.20
C ALA A 640 12.28 -17.17 -0.43
N TRP A 641 13.05 -16.29 -1.06
CA TRP A 641 13.42 -14.99 -0.49
C TRP A 641 12.21 -14.04 -0.42
N GLY A 642 11.35 -14.05 -1.45
CA GLY A 642 10.08 -13.32 -1.43
C GLY A 642 9.15 -13.78 -0.29
N ARG A 643 8.98 -15.10 -0.12
CA ARG A 643 8.18 -15.69 0.97
C ARG A 643 8.69 -15.32 2.36
N TYR A 644 10.01 -15.26 2.56
CA TYR A 644 10.61 -14.82 3.81
C TYR A 644 10.12 -13.42 4.21
N TYR A 645 10.11 -12.49 3.26
CA TYR A 645 9.66 -11.13 3.50
C TYR A 645 8.15 -11.04 3.72
N GLY A 646 7.35 -11.75 2.92
CA GLY A 646 5.89 -11.84 3.13
C GLY A 646 5.52 -12.36 4.52
N ALA A 647 6.21 -13.40 5.00
CA ALA A 647 5.99 -13.95 6.34
C ALA A 647 6.47 -13.03 7.47
N ALA A 648 7.53 -12.24 7.26
CA ALA A 648 8.07 -11.33 8.26
C ALA A 648 7.15 -10.11 8.52
N VAL A 649 6.41 -9.67 7.50
CA VAL A 649 5.53 -8.49 7.55
C VAL A 649 4.04 -8.82 7.62
N PHE A 650 3.69 -10.08 7.86
CA PHE A 650 2.30 -10.53 7.96
C PHE A 650 1.56 -9.80 9.10
N ASP A 651 0.47 -9.12 8.76
CA ASP A 651 -0.47 -8.48 9.70
C ASP A 651 -1.88 -9.05 9.47
N PRO A 652 -2.54 -9.67 10.45
CA PRO A 652 -3.89 -10.23 10.29
C PRO A 652 -5.00 -9.17 10.10
N PHE A 653 -4.67 -7.88 10.19
CA PHE A 653 -5.58 -6.78 9.83
C PHE A 653 -5.31 -6.22 8.43
N GLY A 654 -4.24 -6.67 7.77
CA GLY A 654 -3.82 -6.25 6.43
C GLY A 654 -4.11 -7.32 5.39
N ALA A 655 -4.72 -6.92 4.28
CA ALA A 655 -5.12 -7.85 3.23
C ALA A 655 -3.93 -8.47 2.47
N ALA A 656 -2.83 -7.71 2.31
CA ALA A 656 -1.64 -8.17 1.60
C ALA A 656 -0.96 -9.37 2.27
N GLY A 657 -0.98 -9.45 3.61
CA GLY A 657 -0.43 -10.61 4.33
C GLY A 657 -1.15 -11.91 3.99
N TYR A 658 -2.48 -11.85 3.80
CA TYR A 658 -3.28 -12.99 3.35
C TYR A 658 -3.01 -13.37 1.89
N VAL A 659 -2.72 -12.40 1.02
CA VAL A 659 -2.28 -12.66 -0.36
C VAL A 659 -0.91 -13.35 -0.35
N ASP A 660 0.06 -12.82 0.38
CA ASP A 660 1.39 -13.43 0.52
C ASP A 660 1.31 -14.85 1.12
N GLN A 661 0.41 -15.08 2.07
CA GLN A 661 0.15 -16.41 2.64
C GLN A 661 -0.47 -17.38 1.61
N THR A 662 -1.33 -16.87 0.74
CA THR A 662 -1.93 -17.64 -0.36
C THR A 662 -0.87 -18.11 -1.33
N VAL A 663 0.05 -17.22 -1.73
CA VAL A 663 1.10 -17.57 -2.69
C VAL A 663 2.28 -18.33 -2.05
N SER A 664 2.43 -18.25 -0.72
CA SER A 664 3.46 -19.02 -0.02
C SER A 664 3.27 -20.53 -0.19
N GLY A 665 2.02 -21.00 -0.18
CA GLY A 665 1.66 -22.39 -0.45
C GLY A 665 2.28 -23.43 0.51
N SER A 666 2.15 -24.70 0.13
CA SER A 666 2.79 -25.84 0.82
C SER A 666 3.33 -26.84 -0.21
N PRO A 667 4.48 -27.51 0.04
CA PRO A 667 4.94 -28.62 -0.77
C PRO A 667 3.93 -29.77 -0.75
N ASN A 668 3.71 -30.44 -1.89
CA ASN A 668 3.03 -31.72 -1.97
C ASN A 668 4.10 -32.83 -2.14
N PRO A 669 4.32 -33.70 -1.15
CA PRO A 669 5.33 -34.76 -1.23
C PRO A 669 5.01 -35.91 -2.22
N PHE A 670 3.77 -36.00 -2.72
CA PHE A 670 3.32 -37.10 -3.57
C PHE A 670 3.51 -36.78 -5.07
N VAL A 671 4.10 -37.70 -5.83
CA VAL A 671 4.34 -37.59 -7.28
C VAL A 671 3.41 -38.56 -8.03
N ASN A 672 2.12 -38.25 -8.07
CA ASN A 672 1.06 -39.07 -8.66
C ASN A 672 0.12 -38.27 -9.59
N ASP A 673 0.50 -37.08 -10.04
CA ASP A 673 -0.26 -36.32 -11.04
C ASP A 673 0.02 -36.83 -12.46
N LEU A 674 -0.99 -36.86 -13.32
CA LEU A 674 -0.83 -37.19 -14.75
C LEU A 674 -0.48 -35.96 -15.59
N ASN A 675 -0.66 -34.75 -15.07
CA ASN A 675 -0.45 -33.51 -15.80
C ASN A 675 0.99 -32.98 -15.65
N TYR A 676 1.51 -32.39 -16.72
CA TYR A 676 2.80 -31.71 -16.69
C TYR A 676 2.73 -30.37 -15.94
N GLY A 677 3.88 -29.91 -15.43
CA GLY A 677 4.03 -28.59 -14.80
C GLY A 677 3.92 -28.58 -13.26
N GLY A 678 3.45 -29.67 -12.65
CA GLY A 678 3.51 -29.84 -11.19
C GLY A 678 4.95 -29.94 -10.67
N THR A 679 5.18 -29.47 -9.44
CA THR A 679 6.48 -29.62 -8.75
C THR A 679 6.25 -30.09 -7.31
N VAL A 680 7.02 -31.08 -6.86
CA VAL A 680 6.98 -31.60 -5.47
C VAL A 680 8.06 -31.01 -4.55
N VAL A 681 8.95 -30.22 -5.15
CA VAL A 681 10.12 -29.64 -4.48
C VAL A 681 9.78 -28.28 -3.92
N ASP A 682 9.26 -27.39 -4.77
CA ASP A 682 8.89 -26.04 -4.40
C ASP A 682 7.44 -26.00 -3.87
N PRO A 683 7.14 -25.14 -2.88
CA PRO A 683 5.77 -24.96 -2.41
C PRO A 683 4.81 -24.55 -3.53
N GLY A 684 3.70 -25.27 -3.67
CA GLY A 684 2.64 -24.98 -4.62
C GLY A 684 1.35 -24.53 -3.93
N THR A 685 0.36 -24.10 -4.73
CA THR A 685 -0.98 -23.79 -4.23
C THR A 685 -1.58 -25.00 -3.50
N ASN A 686 -2.20 -24.77 -2.35
CA ASN A 686 -2.89 -25.78 -1.55
C ASN A 686 -4.37 -25.39 -1.38
N GLY A 687 -5.21 -26.35 -0.97
CA GLY A 687 -6.66 -26.12 -0.79
C GLY A 687 -7.01 -25.06 0.26
N ALA A 688 -6.10 -24.74 1.17
CA ALA A 688 -6.30 -23.70 2.18
C ALA A 688 -6.01 -22.28 1.67
N GLY A 689 -5.22 -22.15 0.59
CA GLY A 689 -4.84 -20.85 0.01
C GLY A 689 -6.03 -19.97 -0.34
N PHE A 690 -7.09 -20.53 -0.94
CA PHE A 690 -8.31 -19.79 -1.26
C PHE A 690 -8.97 -19.16 -0.02
N SER A 691 -8.96 -19.87 1.11
CA SER A 691 -9.53 -19.37 2.37
C SER A 691 -8.77 -18.17 2.91
N SER A 692 -7.44 -18.11 2.70
CA SER A 692 -6.65 -16.92 3.01
C SER A 692 -6.95 -15.78 2.05
N PHE A 693 -6.96 -16.05 0.74
CA PHE A 693 -7.29 -15.05 -0.28
C PHE A 693 -8.66 -14.41 -0.03
N PHE A 694 -9.68 -15.21 0.27
CA PHE A 694 -11.02 -14.72 0.58
C PHE A 694 -11.06 -13.84 1.83
N GLN A 695 -10.29 -14.17 2.88
CA GLN A 695 -10.10 -13.30 4.04
C GLN A 695 -9.40 -11.99 3.67
N GLY A 696 -8.40 -12.04 2.79
CA GLY A 696 -7.75 -10.85 2.22
C GLY A 696 -8.77 -9.95 1.50
N LEU A 697 -9.60 -10.50 0.62
CA LEU A 697 -10.68 -9.77 -0.05
C LEU A 697 -11.67 -9.15 0.93
N MET A 698 -11.98 -9.82 2.04
CA MET A 698 -12.87 -9.26 3.07
C MET A 698 -12.26 -8.05 3.80
N LEU A 699 -10.93 -7.86 3.76
CA LEU A 699 -10.22 -6.71 4.34
C LEU A 699 -9.97 -5.59 3.32
N ASP A 700 -9.57 -5.94 2.09
CA ASP A 700 -9.49 -5.00 0.96
C ASP A 700 -10.16 -5.58 -0.30
N PRO A 701 -11.48 -5.37 -0.46
CA PRO A 701 -12.25 -5.93 -1.57
C PRO A 701 -11.75 -5.52 -2.96
N ALA A 702 -11.18 -4.32 -3.06
CA ALA A 702 -10.78 -3.75 -4.33
C ALA A 702 -9.48 -4.33 -4.88
N MET A 703 -8.75 -5.16 -4.12
CA MET A 703 -7.53 -5.84 -4.61
C MET A 703 -7.81 -6.87 -5.72
N ILE A 704 -9.05 -7.33 -5.87
CA ILE A 704 -9.42 -8.37 -6.85
C ILE A 704 -9.24 -7.90 -8.31
N SER A 705 -9.22 -6.59 -8.52
CA SER A 705 -9.15 -5.97 -9.84
C SER A 705 -8.02 -4.97 -9.86
N GLY A 706 -7.07 -5.16 -10.79
CA GLY A 706 -5.95 -4.25 -10.99
C GLY A 706 -5.71 -4.05 -12.48
N ARG A 707 -5.22 -2.87 -12.86
CA ARG A 707 -4.86 -2.61 -14.25
C ARG A 707 -3.67 -3.49 -14.63
N SER A 708 -3.78 -4.24 -15.73
CA SER A 708 -2.68 -5.12 -16.14
C SER A 708 -1.69 -4.44 -17.10
N THR A 709 -2.06 -3.25 -17.60
CA THR A 709 -1.28 -2.51 -18.61
C THR A 709 -0.27 -1.51 -18.05
N SER A 710 -0.30 -1.22 -16.75
CA SER A 710 0.67 -0.36 -16.07
C SER A 710 0.64 -0.59 -14.57
N ALA A 711 1.70 -0.22 -13.85
CA ALA A 711 1.67 -0.17 -12.39
C ALA A 711 0.50 0.70 -11.91
N THR A 712 -0.27 0.20 -10.93
CA THR A 712 -1.25 1.02 -10.21
C THR A 712 -0.53 1.72 -9.06
N LEU A 713 -0.04 2.95 -9.29
CA LEU A 713 0.53 3.76 -8.20
C LEU A 713 -0.58 4.37 -7.34
N PHE A 714 -1.70 4.72 -7.98
CA PHE A 714 -2.95 5.12 -7.32
C PHE A 714 -4.13 4.44 -7.99
N ARG A 715 -5.01 3.85 -7.17
CA ARG A 715 -6.22 3.19 -7.67
C ARG A 715 -7.17 4.21 -8.30
N ARG A 716 -7.58 3.96 -9.54
CA ARG A 716 -8.52 4.81 -10.32
C ARG A 716 -9.52 3.94 -11.06
N PRO A 717 -10.71 4.46 -11.41
CA PRO A 717 -11.68 3.72 -12.19
C PRO A 717 -11.10 3.21 -13.50
N PHE A 718 -11.38 1.95 -13.82
CA PHE A 718 -11.01 1.32 -15.08
C PHE A 718 -11.97 0.20 -15.44
N LEU A 719 -11.99 -0.13 -16.72
CA LEU A 719 -12.62 -1.32 -17.26
C LEU A 719 -11.62 -1.91 -18.24
N GLU A 720 -11.25 -3.15 -18.02
CA GLU A 720 -10.33 -3.88 -18.89
C GLU A 720 -10.97 -5.21 -19.28
N THR A 721 -10.78 -5.57 -20.55
CA THR A 721 -11.15 -6.90 -21.04
C THR A 721 -9.95 -7.52 -21.72
N SER A 722 -9.81 -8.84 -21.64
CA SER A 722 -8.81 -9.54 -22.41
C SER A 722 -9.34 -10.81 -23.04
N LEU A 723 -8.76 -11.17 -24.17
CA LEU A 723 -9.06 -12.39 -24.91
C LEU A 723 -7.73 -13.07 -25.23
N GLY A 724 -7.61 -14.33 -24.85
CA GLY A 724 -6.45 -15.14 -25.10
C GLY A 724 -6.78 -16.38 -25.92
N GLY A 725 -5.81 -16.81 -26.72
CA GLY A 725 -5.88 -18.02 -27.50
C GLY A 725 -4.51 -18.63 -27.69
N GLY A 726 -4.44 -19.96 -27.74
CA GLY A 726 -3.18 -20.66 -27.79
C GLY A 726 -3.29 -22.10 -28.27
N PHE A 727 -2.15 -22.76 -28.31
CA PHE A 727 -2.02 -24.17 -28.66
C PHE A 727 -1.35 -24.94 -27.53
N THR A 728 -1.66 -26.23 -27.47
CA THR A 728 -0.90 -27.22 -26.72
C THR A 728 -0.41 -28.27 -27.71
N SER A 729 0.80 -28.78 -27.52
CA SER A 729 1.37 -29.82 -28.37
C SER A 729 2.09 -30.80 -27.45
N THR A 730 1.57 -32.01 -27.35
CA THR A 730 2.14 -33.07 -26.53
C THR A 730 2.32 -34.29 -27.41
N SER A 731 3.56 -34.79 -27.51
CA SER A 731 3.87 -35.89 -28.43
C SER A 731 3.41 -35.54 -29.87
N ASP A 732 2.63 -36.40 -30.53
CA ASP A 732 2.09 -36.17 -31.88
C ASP A 732 0.71 -35.47 -31.91
N ASN A 733 0.18 -35.08 -30.74
CA ASN A 733 -1.17 -34.51 -30.60
C ASN A 733 -1.12 -32.99 -30.39
N THR A 734 -2.01 -32.26 -31.07
CA THR A 734 -2.18 -30.81 -30.93
C THR A 734 -3.54 -30.48 -30.35
N GLY A 735 -3.55 -29.70 -29.27
CA GLY A 735 -4.72 -29.11 -28.64
C GLY A 735 -4.75 -27.59 -28.73
N TRP A 736 -5.68 -26.98 -28.00
CA TRP A 736 -5.87 -25.54 -27.96
C TRP A 736 -6.23 -25.07 -26.55
N THR A 737 -5.91 -23.81 -26.27
CA THR A 737 -6.35 -23.10 -25.08
C THR A 737 -6.99 -21.77 -25.49
N SER A 738 -7.97 -21.30 -24.73
CA SER A 738 -8.64 -20.03 -24.94
C SER A 738 -9.07 -19.47 -23.60
N GLU A 739 -8.88 -18.17 -23.41
CA GLU A 739 -9.29 -17.48 -22.20
C GLU A 739 -10.02 -16.18 -22.54
N ALA A 740 -10.92 -15.77 -21.66
CA ALA A 740 -11.57 -14.46 -21.70
C ALA A 740 -11.64 -13.90 -20.28
N GLU A 741 -11.29 -12.63 -20.13
CA GLU A 741 -11.26 -11.95 -18.84
C GLU A 741 -11.98 -10.61 -18.94
N VAL A 742 -12.68 -10.23 -17.87
CA VAL A 742 -13.23 -8.89 -17.68
C VAL A 742 -13.01 -8.47 -16.23
N GLN A 743 -12.52 -7.26 -16.03
CA GLN A 743 -12.35 -6.70 -14.71
C GLN A 743 -12.53 -5.20 -14.70
N GLY A 744 -12.88 -4.66 -13.54
CA GLY A 744 -13.01 -3.22 -13.38
C GLY A 744 -13.20 -2.80 -11.94
N PHE A 745 -12.94 -1.51 -11.73
CA PHE A 745 -13.08 -0.83 -10.45
C PHE A 745 -13.77 0.52 -10.68
N VAL A 746 -14.62 0.91 -9.73
CA VAL A 746 -15.27 2.23 -9.68
C VAL A 746 -15.33 2.69 -8.23
N ASN A 747 -15.15 3.98 -7.98
CA ASN A 747 -15.15 4.59 -6.64
C ASN A 747 -16.28 5.63 -6.41
N ASP A 748 -17.22 5.75 -7.35
CA ASP A 748 -18.38 6.66 -7.26
C ASP A 748 -19.68 5.90 -7.65
N PRO A 749 -20.75 5.91 -6.81
CA PRO A 749 -20.90 6.59 -5.51
C PRO A 749 -20.31 5.84 -4.32
N ILE A 750 -19.96 4.57 -4.49
CA ILE A 750 -19.26 3.75 -3.50
C ILE A 750 -18.16 2.94 -4.20
N PRO A 751 -17.07 2.58 -3.53
CA PRO A 751 -16.06 1.68 -4.08
C PRO A 751 -16.61 0.28 -4.31
N TRP A 752 -16.50 -0.22 -5.54
CA TRP A 752 -16.79 -1.60 -5.90
C TRP A 752 -15.91 -2.07 -7.06
N SER A 753 -15.70 -3.37 -7.12
CA SER A 753 -14.93 -4.02 -8.16
C SER A 753 -15.58 -5.33 -8.60
N PHE A 754 -15.20 -5.77 -9.78
CA PHE A 754 -15.59 -7.07 -10.30
C PHE A 754 -14.45 -7.66 -11.12
N TYR A 755 -14.42 -8.98 -11.16
CA TYR A 755 -13.47 -9.77 -11.93
C TYR A 755 -14.21 -11.00 -12.46
N GLY A 756 -13.95 -11.38 -13.70
CA GLY A 756 -14.48 -12.57 -14.31
C GLY A 756 -13.46 -13.16 -15.26
N LYS A 757 -13.20 -14.46 -15.13
CA LYS A 757 -12.33 -15.23 -16.03
C LYS A 757 -13.08 -16.46 -16.54
N LEU A 758 -12.94 -16.76 -17.81
CA LEU A 758 -13.38 -18.00 -18.45
C LEU A 758 -12.18 -18.63 -19.14
N ASP A 759 -11.88 -19.88 -18.80
CA ASP A 759 -10.82 -20.67 -19.40
C ASP A 759 -11.43 -21.89 -20.10
N MET A 760 -10.93 -22.19 -21.29
CA MET A 760 -11.32 -23.33 -22.09
C MET A 760 -10.07 -23.97 -22.67
N GLN A 761 -9.89 -25.26 -22.44
CA GLN A 761 -8.74 -25.99 -22.94
C GLN A 761 -9.16 -27.35 -23.48
N ARG A 762 -8.47 -27.78 -24.53
CA ARG A 762 -8.47 -29.17 -25.00
C ARG A 762 -7.04 -29.58 -25.23
N SER A 763 -6.61 -30.68 -24.63
CA SER A 763 -5.28 -31.25 -24.86
C SER A 763 -5.40 -32.75 -25.16
N GLY A 764 -4.43 -33.27 -25.89
CA GLY A 764 -4.35 -34.69 -26.24
C GLY A 764 -2.91 -35.16 -26.04
N ASP A 765 -2.74 -36.39 -25.58
CA ASP A 765 -1.44 -36.98 -25.29
C ASP A 765 -1.50 -38.50 -25.53
N HIS A 766 -0.52 -39.04 -26.26
CA HIS A 766 -0.37 -40.48 -26.44
C HIS A 766 0.72 -40.97 -25.51
N ARG A 767 0.41 -41.96 -24.68
CA ARG A 767 1.37 -42.52 -23.73
C ARG A 767 1.56 -44.01 -23.96
N GLU A 768 2.82 -44.44 -23.93
CA GLU A 768 3.19 -45.85 -24.05
C GLU A 768 4.39 -46.20 -23.17
N SER A 769 4.43 -47.46 -22.71
CA SER A 769 5.53 -48.04 -21.96
C SER A 769 5.80 -49.48 -22.39
N THR A 770 7.07 -49.86 -22.43
CA THR A 770 7.52 -51.20 -22.84
C THR A 770 8.39 -51.81 -21.75
N ALA A 771 7.91 -52.89 -21.15
CA ALA A 771 8.63 -53.61 -20.10
C ALA A 771 9.93 -54.22 -20.64
N PRO A 772 10.97 -54.37 -19.79
CA PRO A 772 12.25 -54.93 -20.18
C PRO A 772 12.11 -56.31 -20.85
N GLY A 773 12.67 -56.46 -22.05
CA GLY A 773 12.67 -57.72 -22.81
C GLY A 773 11.49 -57.90 -23.77
N LEU A 774 10.54 -56.96 -23.81
CA LEU A 774 9.48 -56.91 -24.82
C LEU A 774 9.88 -56.03 -26.02
N THR A 775 9.32 -56.32 -27.19
CA THR A 775 9.52 -55.54 -28.43
C THR A 775 8.32 -54.68 -28.81
N ALA A 776 7.24 -54.74 -28.03
CA ALA A 776 6.01 -53.98 -28.22
C ALA A 776 5.54 -53.44 -26.87
N PRO A 777 4.83 -52.30 -26.84
CA PRO A 777 4.31 -51.74 -25.61
C PRO A 777 3.42 -52.75 -24.89
N ASN A 778 3.67 -52.95 -23.60
CA ASN A 778 2.75 -53.68 -22.74
C ASN A 778 1.72 -52.73 -22.12
N ILE A 779 1.92 -51.42 -22.27
CA ILE A 779 1.03 -50.37 -21.77
C ILE A 779 0.96 -49.28 -22.81
N LEU A 780 -0.24 -48.88 -23.19
CA LEU A 780 -0.46 -47.67 -23.98
C LEU A 780 -1.87 -47.12 -23.75
N PHE A 781 -2.06 -45.81 -23.93
CA PHE A 781 -3.38 -45.18 -23.98
C PHE A 781 -3.28 -43.77 -24.60
N ASP A 782 -4.36 -43.31 -25.20
CA ASP A 782 -4.56 -41.91 -25.60
C ASP A 782 -5.35 -41.16 -24.53
N LEU A 783 -4.80 -40.09 -23.98
CA LEU A 783 -5.47 -39.19 -23.04
C LEU A 783 -5.96 -37.94 -23.79
N GLU A 784 -7.25 -37.64 -23.67
CA GLU A 784 -7.85 -36.39 -24.13
C GLU A 784 -8.51 -35.66 -22.96
N ASP A 785 -7.96 -34.50 -22.60
CA ASP A 785 -8.49 -33.64 -21.53
C ASP A 785 -9.25 -32.45 -22.15
N LYS A 786 -10.45 -32.18 -21.63
CA LYS A 786 -11.31 -31.04 -21.96
C LYS A 786 -11.71 -30.32 -20.68
N LEU A 787 -11.17 -29.11 -20.51
CA LEU A 787 -11.46 -28.23 -19.39
C LEU A 787 -12.31 -27.05 -19.85
N VAL A 788 -13.37 -26.75 -19.10
CA VAL A 788 -14.05 -25.45 -19.12
C VAL A 788 -14.19 -24.98 -17.69
N SER A 789 -13.59 -23.84 -17.34
CA SER A 789 -13.72 -23.22 -16.02
C SER A 789 -14.08 -21.75 -16.11
N GLY A 790 -14.84 -21.27 -15.15
CA GLY A 790 -15.22 -19.87 -15.03
C GLY A 790 -15.23 -19.44 -13.58
N THR A 791 -14.52 -18.36 -13.27
CA THR A 791 -14.44 -17.78 -11.94
C THR A 791 -14.91 -16.32 -12.01
N GLY A 792 -15.74 -15.89 -11.07
CA GLY A 792 -16.28 -14.54 -11.00
C GLY A 792 -16.31 -14.01 -9.58
N PHE A 793 -15.99 -12.73 -9.42
CA PHE A 793 -16.03 -12.00 -8.16
C PHE A 793 -16.78 -10.69 -8.34
N VAL A 794 -17.53 -10.30 -7.31
CA VAL A 794 -18.09 -8.95 -7.16
C VAL A 794 -17.84 -8.52 -5.73
N THR A 795 -17.27 -7.34 -5.54
CA THR A 795 -16.91 -6.86 -4.22
C THR A 795 -17.25 -5.38 -4.05
N ALA A 796 -17.50 -4.95 -2.82
CA ALA A 796 -17.89 -3.56 -2.53
C ALA A 796 -17.51 -3.10 -1.13
N ARG A 797 -17.43 -1.78 -0.96
CA ARG A 797 -17.35 -1.08 0.33
C ARG A 797 -18.55 -0.14 0.51
N PRO A 798 -19.72 -0.65 0.95
CA PRO A 798 -20.93 0.17 1.07
C PRO A 798 -20.81 1.29 2.11
N THR A 799 -20.00 1.09 3.15
CA THR A 799 -19.67 2.09 4.16
C THR A 799 -18.15 2.06 4.41
N PRO A 800 -17.58 3.04 5.12
CA PRO A 800 -16.15 3.03 5.46
C PRO A 800 -15.72 1.83 6.31
N ASN A 801 -16.67 1.18 7.00
CA ASN A 801 -16.40 0.08 7.91
C ASN A 801 -16.93 -1.27 7.42
N ASP A 802 -17.78 -1.29 6.38
CA ASP A 802 -18.41 -2.50 5.86
C ASP A 802 -17.81 -2.88 4.51
N ARG A 803 -17.48 -4.16 4.36
CA ARG A 803 -16.93 -4.75 3.13
C ARG A 803 -17.74 -5.97 2.76
N LEU A 804 -18.01 -6.14 1.47
CA LEU A 804 -18.77 -7.26 0.92
C LEU A 804 -17.97 -7.94 -0.19
N VAL A 805 -17.96 -9.27 -0.17
CA VAL A 805 -17.31 -10.10 -1.19
C VAL A 805 -18.28 -11.19 -1.61
N ALA A 806 -18.47 -11.35 -2.91
CA ALA A 806 -19.20 -12.46 -3.50
C ALA A 806 -18.32 -13.13 -4.55
N TYR A 807 -18.31 -14.45 -4.58
CA TYR A 807 -17.63 -15.21 -5.63
C TYR A 807 -18.44 -16.39 -6.12
N VAL A 808 -18.15 -16.79 -7.35
CA VAL A 808 -18.59 -18.03 -7.98
C VAL A 808 -17.42 -18.64 -8.75
N ASP A 809 -17.24 -19.93 -8.63
CA ASP A 809 -16.25 -20.72 -9.35
C ASP A 809 -16.95 -21.96 -9.90
N LEU A 810 -16.84 -22.20 -11.20
CA LEU A 810 -17.48 -23.31 -11.89
C LEU A 810 -16.44 -23.98 -12.77
N ARG A 811 -16.29 -25.30 -12.67
CA ARG A 811 -15.34 -26.06 -13.48
C ARG A 811 -15.94 -27.37 -13.95
N SER A 812 -15.78 -27.68 -15.22
CA SER A 812 -16.12 -28.95 -15.84
C SER A 812 -14.84 -29.51 -16.48
N ASN A 813 -14.38 -30.66 -15.99
CA ASN A 813 -13.26 -31.40 -16.57
C ASN A 813 -13.77 -32.71 -17.16
N LYS A 814 -13.35 -33.04 -18.38
CA LYS A 814 -13.62 -34.34 -18.99
C LYS A 814 -12.33 -34.95 -19.50
N ASP A 815 -11.94 -36.07 -18.89
CA ASP A 815 -10.76 -36.84 -19.23
C ASP A 815 -11.18 -38.15 -19.90
N ASP A 816 -10.84 -38.32 -21.19
CA ASP A 816 -11.07 -39.54 -21.96
C ASP A 816 -9.74 -40.29 -22.11
N LEU A 817 -9.60 -41.47 -21.49
CA LEU A 817 -8.52 -42.43 -21.75
C LEU A 817 -9.02 -43.47 -22.75
N ARG A 818 -8.40 -43.56 -23.92
CA ARG A 818 -8.86 -44.43 -25.02
C ARG A 818 -7.78 -45.38 -25.51
N ASP A 819 -8.24 -46.45 -26.15
CA ASP A 819 -7.39 -47.48 -26.77
C ASP A 819 -6.37 -48.05 -25.77
N GLY A 820 -6.76 -48.06 -24.49
CA GLY A 820 -5.90 -48.48 -23.39
C GLY A 820 -5.51 -49.95 -23.54
N LEU A 821 -4.23 -50.26 -23.36
CA LEU A 821 -3.70 -51.61 -23.23
C LEU A 821 -2.96 -51.70 -21.91
N PHE A 822 -3.16 -52.79 -21.18
CA PHE A 822 -2.41 -53.07 -19.97
C PHE A 822 -2.10 -54.57 -19.89
N VAL A 823 -0.82 -54.91 -19.96
CA VAL A 823 -0.30 -56.27 -19.82
C VAL A 823 0.74 -56.26 -18.70
N PRO A 824 0.43 -56.80 -17.50
CA PRO A 824 1.37 -56.81 -16.38
C PRO A 824 2.58 -57.70 -16.67
N VAL A 825 3.76 -57.26 -16.23
CA VAL A 825 5.03 -57.99 -16.41
C VAL A 825 5.77 -58.04 -15.07
N PRO A 826 5.86 -59.22 -14.41
CA PRO A 826 5.36 -60.53 -14.84
C PRO A 826 3.82 -60.60 -14.83
N SER A 827 3.25 -61.49 -15.64
CA SER A 827 1.81 -61.78 -15.62
C SER A 827 1.34 -62.17 -14.22
N ILE A 828 0.14 -61.76 -13.80
CA ILE A 828 -0.40 -61.96 -12.44
C ILE A 828 -1.58 -62.95 -12.51
N PRO A 829 -1.37 -64.28 -12.40
CA PRO A 829 -2.45 -65.25 -12.60
C PRO A 829 -3.61 -65.04 -11.60
N PRO A 830 -4.88 -65.14 -12.05
CA PRO A 830 -5.27 -65.51 -13.40
C PRO A 830 -5.26 -64.36 -14.42
N PHE A 831 -4.94 -63.12 -14.07
CA PHE A 831 -4.95 -61.98 -15.00
C PHE A 831 -3.68 -61.89 -15.88
N VAL A 832 -3.88 -61.88 -17.20
CA VAL A 832 -2.79 -61.82 -18.20
C VAL A 832 -2.65 -60.44 -18.82
N GLY A 833 -3.74 -59.68 -18.90
CA GLY A 833 -3.77 -58.33 -19.46
C GLY A 833 -5.13 -58.00 -20.06
N GLY A 834 -5.29 -56.81 -20.60
CA GLY A 834 -6.55 -56.37 -21.19
C GLY A 834 -6.46 -55.05 -21.90
N THR A 835 -7.56 -54.69 -22.57
CA THR A 835 -7.75 -53.33 -23.10
C THR A 835 -8.79 -52.59 -22.28
N TYR A 836 -8.73 -51.26 -22.24
CA TYR A 836 -9.69 -50.43 -21.52
C TYR A 836 -9.92 -49.08 -22.20
N ASP A 837 -11.14 -48.58 -22.12
CA ASP A 837 -11.50 -47.19 -22.35
C ASP A 837 -12.10 -46.66 -21.04
N ARG A 838 -11.72 -45.45 -20.62
CA ARG A 838 -12.20 -44.80 -19.39
C ARG A 838 -12.56 -43.35 -19.66
N GLU A 839 -13.78 -42.96 -19.34
CA GLU A 839 -14.25 -41.58 -19.33
C GLU A 839 -14.47 -41.13 -17.89
N LEU A 840 -13.83 -40.03 -17.51
CA LEU A 840 -14.01 -39.34 -16.23
C LEU A 840 -14.58 -37.94 -16.50
N ASN A 841 -15.70 -37.60 -15.88
CA ASN A 841 -16.34 -36.30 -16.00
C ASN A 841 -16.59 -35.70 -14.62
N ASP A 842 -15.88 -34.61 -14.33
CA ASP A 842 -15.91 -33.90 -13.07
C ASP A 842 -16.57 -32.53 -13.25
N GLN A 843 -17.69 -32.31 -12.58
CA GLN A 843 -18.32 -31.00 -12.48
C GLN A 843 -18.20 -30.48 -11.06
N THR A 844 -17.50 -29.37 -10.87
CA THR A 844 -17.33 -28.69 -9.59
C THR A 844 -17.92 -27.31 -9.67
N GLY A 845 -18.53 -26.88 -8.56
CA GLY A 845 -19.01 -25.53 -8.40
C GLY A 845 -18.83 -25.07 -6.96
N ALA A 846 -18.31 -23.88 -6.75
CA ALA A 846 -18.21 -23.23 -5.47
C ALA A 846 -18.75 -21.81 -5.55
N MET A 847 -19.38 -21.34 -4.48
CA MET A 847 -19.80 -19.96 -4.34
C MET A 847 -19.74 -19.53 -2.90
N GLY A 848 -19.59 -18.24 -2.66
CA GLY A 848 -19.62 -17.73 -1.30
C GLY A 848 -19.93 -16.25 -1.23
N LEU A 849 -20.43 -15.86 -0.06
CA LEU A 849 -20.73 -14.47 0.31
C LEU A 849 -20.04 -14.18 1.63
N GLY A 850 -19.28 -13.09 1.68
CA GLY A 850 -18.55 -12.62 2.84
C GLY A 850 -18.94 -11.19 3.20
N TRP A 851 -19.03 -10.91 4.49
CA TRP A 851 -19.21 -9.58 5.06
C TRP A 851 -18.15 -9.37 6.15
N SER A 852 -17.50 -8.21 6.12
CA SER A 852 -16.56 -7.78 7.15
C SER A 852 -16.95 -6.41 7.69
N HIS A 853 -16.86 -6.26 9.00
CA HIS A 853 -17.13 -5.02 9.72
C HIS A 853 -15.96 -4.62 10.64
N THR A 854 -15.50 -3.39 10.51
CA THR A 854 -14.50 -2.79 11.41
C THR A 854 -15.19 -2.00 12.52
N PHE A 855 -15.02 -2.43 13.78
CA PHE A 855 -15.57 -1.71 14.93
C PHE A 855 -14.69 -0.57 15.42
N GLY A 856 -13.38 -0.67 15.18
CA GLY A 856 -12.36 0.31 15.56
C GLY A 856 -10.96 -0.20 15.26
N TYR A 857 -9.94 0.45 15.83
CA TYR A 857 -8.54 0.04 15.70
C TYR A 857 -8.35 -1.45 16.07
N ARG A 858 -7.79 -2.22 15.12
CA ARG A 858 -7.51 -3.66 15.27
C ARG A 858 -8.69 -4.46 15.84
N ASN A 859 -9.92 -4.17 15.38
CA ASN A 859 -11.14 -4.87 15.80
C ASN A 859 -12.06 -5.11 14.60
N VAL A 860 -12.03 -6.33 14.07
CA VAL A 860 -12.70 -6.72 12.82
C VAL A 860 -13.47 -8.02 12.99
N LEU A 861 -14.75 -8.00 12.63
CA LEU A 861 -15.61 -9.18 12.57
C LEU A 861 -15.85 -9.56 11.12
N ASN A 862 -15.62 -10.83 10.77
CA ASN A 862 -15.97 -11.37 9.46
C ASN A 862 -17.03 -12.46 9.60
N ALA A 863 -17.94 -12.51 8.66
CA ALA A 863 -18.93 -13.58 8.51
C ALA A 863 -18.98 -14.00 7.05
N ALA A 864 -19.07 -15.31 6.80
CA ALA A 864 -19.17 -15.85 5.45
C ALA A 864 -20.11 -17.04 5.39
N VAL A 865 -20.70 -17.24 4.21
CA VAL A 865 -21.40 -18.47 3.84
C VAL A 865 -20.79 -19.01 2.55
N PHE A 866 -20.57 -20.31 2.51
CA PHE A 866 -19.98 -21.03 1.40
C PHE A 866 -20.91 -22.17 0.99
N ALA A 867 -21.03 -22.38 -0.31
CA ALA A 867 -21.68 -23.55 -0.88
C ALA A 867 -20.76 -24.14 -1.94
N SER A 868 -20.50 -25.45 -1.87
CA SER A 868 -19.74 -26.16 -2.89
C SER A 868 -20.45 -27.44 -3.31
N GLY A 869 -20.17 -27.88 -4.53
CA GLY A 869 -20.69 -29.12 -5.09
C GLY A 869 -19.69 -29.77 -6.02
N LEU A 870 -19.67 -31.10 -6.00
CA LEU A 870 -18.93 -31.98 -6.90
C LEU A 870 -19.90 -33.01 -7.45
N ASP A 871 -19.97 -33.18 -8.76
CA ASP A 871 -20.63 -34.29 -9.47
C ASP A 871 -19.58 -34.95 -10.37
N ARG A 872 -19.02 -36.05 -9.89
CA ARG A 872 -18.01 -36.87 -10.57
C ARG A 872 -18.69 -38.11 -11.13
N LYS A 873 -18.44 -38.41 -12.41
CA LYS A 873 -18.92 -39.63 -13.07
C LYS A 873 -17.76 -40.32 -13.77
N SER A 874 -17.72 -41.64 -13.66
CA SER A 874 -16.73 -42.51 -14.31
C SER A 874 -17.46 -43.60 -15.08
N ASP A 875 -17.06 -43.84 -16.32
CA ASP A 875 -17.43 -45.04 -17.08
C ASP A 875 -16.14 -45.65 -17.61
N GLU A 876 -15.85 -46.87 -17.21
CA GLU A 876 -14.71 -47.64 -17.69
C GLU A 876 -15.21 -48.95 -18.27
N SER A 877 -14.71 -49.31 -19.45
CA SER A 877 -15.07 -50.56 -20.09
C SER A 877 -13.86 -51.17 -20.78
N GLY A 878 -13.73 -52.49 -20.73
CA GLY A 878 -12.52 -53.14 -21.19
C GLY A 878 -12.69 -54.63 -21.43
N LEU A 879 -11.75 -55.19 -22.19
CA LEU A 879 -11.62 -56.62 -22.41
C LEU A 879 -10.50 -57.14 -21.53
N ILE A 880 -10.82 -58.02 -20.58
CA ILE A 880 -9.84 -58.67 -19.71
C ILE A 880 -9.50 -60.06 -20.26
N VAL A 881 -8.25 -60.47 -20.14
CA VAL A 881 -7.75 -61.79 -20.53
C VAL A 881 -7.27 -62.52 -19.28
N LEU A 882 -7.87 -63.68 -19.03
CA LEU A 882 -7.58 -64.51 -17.87
C LEU A 882 -6.94 -65.86 -18.29
N ASP A 883 -5.91 -66.32 -17.59
CA ASP A 883 -5.31 -67.65 -17.69
C ASP A 883 -5.62 -68.47 -16.44
N PHE A 884 -6.48 -69.48 -16.60
CA PHE A 884 -6.82 -70.43 -15.54
C PHE A 884 -5.95 -71.71 -15.58
N GLY A 885 -4.82 -71.69 -16.28
CA GLY A 885 -3.92 -72.84 -16.48
C GLY A 885 -4.44 -73.89 -17.48
N SER A 886 -5.66 -73.73 -18.01
CA SER A 886 -6.27 -74.58 -19.04
C SER A 886 -6.42 -73.88 -20.41
N GLY A 887 -5.98 -72.61 -20.51
CA GLY A 887 -6.08 -71.77 -21.70
C GLY A 887 -6.48 -70.33 -21.33
N LEU A 888 -6.35 -69.42 -22.30
CA LEU A 888 -6.75 -68.01 -22.17
C LEU A 888 -8.26 -67.86 -22.38
N VAL A 889 -8.93 -67.16 -21.47
CA VAL A 889 -10.35 -66.82 -21.53
C VAL A 889 -10.48 -65.30 -21.52
N GLY A 890 -11.06 -64.74 -22.58
CA GLY A 890 -11.41 -63.32 -22.64
C GLY A 890 -12.75 -63.04 -21.96
N GLY A 891 -12.84 -61.98 -21.18
CA GLY A 891 -14.06 -61.45 -20.58
C GLY A 891 -14.20 -59.95 -20.84
N VAL A 892 -15.41 -59.41 -20.68
CA VAL A 892 -15.67 -57.97 -20.74
C VAL A 892 -15.93 -57.48 -19.32
N GLN A 893 -15.28 -56.41 -18.92
CA GLN A 893 -15.51 -55.73 -17.66
C GLN A 893 -16.03 -54.32 -17.95
N ARG A 894 -17.04 -53.88 -17.21
CA ARG A 894 -17.53 -52.50 -17.23
C ARG A 894 -17.72 -52.01 -15.81
N PHE A 895 -17.31 -50.79 -15.57
CA PHE A 895 -17.34 -50.11 -14.29
C PHE A 895 -17.99 -48.74 -14.48
N GLU A 896 -19.10 -48.51 -13.80
CA GLU A 896 -19.80 -47.22 -13.78
C GLU A 896 -19.77 -46.69 -12.35
N GLY A 897 -19.22 -45.50 -12.15
CA GLY A 897 -19.13 -44.83 -10.86
C GLY A 897 -19.75 -43.44 -10.92
N SER A 898 -20.40 -43.03 -9.84
CA SER A 898 -20.80 -41.63 -9.65
C SER A 898 -20.65 -41.23 -8.19
N THR A 899 -20.10 -40.04 -7.96
CA THR A 899 -20.01 -39.43 -6.64
C THR A 899 -20.55 -38.01 -6.73
N LYS A 900 -21.57 -37.72 -5.93
CA LYS A 900 -22.14 -36.39 -5.81
C LYS A 900 -21.99 -35.89 -4.38
N THR A 901 -21.26 -34.80 -4.20
CA THR A 901 -21.05 -34.15 -2.91
C THR A 901 -21.62 -32.73 -2.95
N GLN A 902 -22.32 -32.32 -1.90
CA GLN A 902 -22.81 -30.96 -1.71
C GLN A 902 -22.44 -30.50 -0.30
N SER A 903 -21.89 -29.30 -0.17
CA SER A 903 -21.55 -28.71 1.13
C SER A 903 -22.14 -27.32 1.29
N TYR A 904 -22.58 -27.00 2.50
CA TYR A 904 -23.04 -25.67 2.89
C TYR A 904 -22.44 -25.33 4.25
N ILE A 905 -21.64 -24.27 4.33
CA ILE A 905 -20.95 -23.85 5.55
C ILE A 905 -21.23 -22.39 5.82
N ALA A 906 -21.52 -22.07 7.08
CA ALA A 906 -21.50 -20.72 7.61
C ALA A 906 -20.35 -20.58 8.61
N ALA A 907 -19.63 -19.47 8.53
CA ALA A 907 -18.49 -19.17 9.38
C ALA A 907 -18.57 -17.74 9.91
N VAL A 908 -18.18 -17.54 11.16
CA VAL A 908 -18.00 -16.22 11.78
C VAL A 908 -16.67 -16.22 12.52
N ASN A 909 -15.83 -15.24 12.25
CA ASN A 909 -14.59 -15.01 13.00
C ASN A 909 -14.47 -13.57 13.47
N HIS A 910 -13.72 -13.36 14.54
CA HIS A 910 -13.41 -12.06 15.09
C HIS A 910 -11.89 -11.97 15.32
N VAL A 911 -11.30 -10.91 14.78
CA VAL A 911 -9.88 -10.56 14.95
C VAL A 911 -9.81 -9.32 15.83
N TYR A 912 -9.16 -9.45 16.98
CA TYR A 912 -9.08 -8.40 18.00
C TYR A 912 -7.66 -8.25 18.52
N GLY A 913 -7.08 -7.07 18.33
CA GLY A 913 -5.78 -6.67 18.86
C GLY A 913 -5.92 -5.99 20.21
N TYR A 914 -5.06 -6.36 21.15
CA TYR A 914 -4.95 -5.73 22.45
C TYR A 914 -3.47 -5.67 22.86
N ASN A 915 -2.88 -4.47 22.82
CA ASN A 915 -1.44 -4.27 22.93
C ASN A 915 -0.71 -5.22 21.94
N ASP A 916 0.29 -5.95 22.42
CA ASP A 916 1.12 -6.84 21.60
C ASP A 916 0.48 -8.22 21.35
N ILE A 917 -0.79 -8.42 21.74
CA ILE A 917 -1.52 -9.69 21.54
C ILE A 917 -2.62 -9.50 20.51
N THR A 918 -2.65 -10.35 19.48
CA THR A 918 -3.76 -10.43 18.53
C THR A 918 -4.50 -11.74 18.72
N PHE A 919 -5.79 -11.66 19.05
CA PHE A 919 -6.70 -12.79 19.16
C PHE A 919 -7.45 -13.00 17.84
N ARG A 920 -7.54 -14.26 17.40
CA ARG A 920 -8.37 -14.74 16.30
C ARG A 920 -9.24 -15.87 16.81
N TYR A 921 -10.55 -15.68 16.82
CA TYR A 921 -11.46 -16.73 17.27
C TYR A 921 -12.72 -16.76 16.43
N GLY A 922 -13.33 -17.92 16.33
CA GLY A 922 -14.46 -18.10 15.44
C GLY A 922 -15.19 -19.41 15.64
N VAL A 923 -16.34 -19.48 14.97
CA VAL A 923 -17.19 -20.66 14.91
C VAL A 923 -17.62 -20.89 13.47
N GLU A 924 -17.65 -22.15 13.07
CA GLU A 924 -18.07 -22.60 11.75
C GLU A 924 -19.04 -23.76 11.91
N GLY A 925 -20.04 -23.82 11.06
CA GLY A 925 -21.06 -24.86 11.10
C GLY A 925 -21.62 -25.12 9.72
N GLY A 926 -21.86 -26.39 9.39
CA GLY A 926 -22.33 -26.74 8.07
C GLY A 926 -22.78 -28.18 7.93
N VAL A 927 -23.28 -28.49 6.74
CA VAL A 927 -23.70 -29.83 6.34
C VAL A 927 -22.99 -30.21 5.04
N ILE A 928 -22.59 -31.47 4.95
CA ILE A 928 -22.00 -32.09 3.77
C ILE A 928 -22.81 -33.36 3.48
N ASP A 929 -23.43 -33.42 2.31
CA ASP A 929 -24.14 -34.59 1.83
C ASP A 929 -23.34 -35.20 0.67
N GLN A 930 -22.98 -36.47 0.79
CA GLN A 930 -22.28 -37.23 -0.23
C GLN A 930 -23.09 -38.47 -0.61
N LYS A 931 -23.18 -38.71 -1.91
CA LYS A 931 -23.79 -39.91 -2.49
C LYS A 931 -22.82 -40.55 -3.45
N THR A 932 -22.45 -41.79 -3.20
CA THR A 932 -21.58 -42.58 -4.07
C THR A 932 -22.37 -43.78 -4.57
N SER A 933 -22.33 -44.04 -5.87
CA SER A 933 -22.89 -45.24 -6.50
C SER A 933 -21.84 -45.83 -7.43
N GLN A 934 -21.65 -47.14 -7.35
CA GLN A 934 -20.65 -47.88 -8.09
C GLN A 934 -21.28 -49.18 -8.59
N ILE A 935 -21.17 -49.44 -9.88
CA ILE A 935 -21.68 -50.64 -10.53
C ILE A 935 -20.52 -51.27 -11.31
N SER A 936 -20.14 -52.48 -10.92
CA SER A 936 -19.16 -53.30 -11.65
C SER A 936 -19.87 -54.48 -12.30
N THR A 937 -19.69 -54.66 -13.60
CA THR A 937 -20.24 -55.77 -14.38
C THR A 937 -19.10 -56.53 -15.05
N THR A 938 -18.95 -57.81 -14.73
CA THR A 938 -17.96 -58.70 -15.34
C THR A 938 -18.65 -59.85 -16.07
N LEU A 939 -18.35 -60.00 -17.36
CA LEU A 939 -18.91 -61.00 -18.27
C LEU A 939 -17.81 -61.91 -18.80
N ILE A 940 -17.76 -63.16 -18.33
CA ILE A 940 -16.83 -64.18 -18.81
C ILE A 940 -17.67 -65.27 -19.51
N PRO A 941 -17.38 -65.68 -20.77
CA PRO A 941 -18.22 -66.58 -21.56
C PRO A 941 -18.59 -67.93 -20.90
N THR A 942 -17.79 -68.37 -19.93
CA THR A 942 -17.92 -69.65 -19.22
C THR A 942 -18.47 -69.52 -17.80
N VAL A 943 -18.75 -68.30 -17.31
CA VAL A 943 -19.22 -68.01 -15.94
C VAL A 943 -20.48 -67.14 -16.01
N ALA A 944 -21.36 -67.22 -15.01
CA ALA A 944 -22.50 -66.30 -14.93
C ALA A 944 -21.99 -64.84 -14.80
N PRO A 945 -22.71 -63.84 -15.35
CA PRO A 945 -22.34 -62.43 -15.17
C PRO A 945 -22.27 -62.08 -13.69
N ILE A 946 -21.19 -61.42 -13.28
CA ILE A 946 -21.01 -60.90 -11.93
C ILE A 946 -21.38 -59.42 -12.00
N ILE A 947 -22.42 -59.02 -11.27
CA ILE A 947 -22.82 -57.62 -11.14
C ILE A 947 -22.73 -57.27 -9.66
N GLU A 948 -21.88 -56.32 -9.35
CA GLU A 948 -21.72 -55.77 -8.01
C GLU A 948 -22.20 -54.32 -8.03
N THR A 949 -23.05 -53.97 -7.06
CA THR A 949 -23.60 -52.62 -6.92
C THR A 949 -23.39 -52.17 -5.49
N THR A 950 -22.69 -51.05 -5.32
CA THR A 950 -22.46 -50.39 -4.06
C THR A 950 -23.12 -49.02 -4.13
N GLU A 951 -24.03 -48.73 -3.19
CA GLU A 951 -24.62 -47.41 -3.02
C GLU A 951 -24.39 -46.97 -1.57
N GLU A 952 -23.76 -45.82 -1.41
CA GLU A 952 -23.47 -45.21 -0.11
C GLU A 952 -23.99 -43.77 -0.10
N ASP A 953 -24.95 -43.53 0.80
CA ASP A 953 -25.40 -42.19 1.14
C ASP A 953 -24.79 -41.84 2.50
N PHE A 954 -24.07 -40.72 2.56
CA PHE A 954 -23.42 -40.21 3.76
C PHE A 954 -23.79 -38.73 3.98
N GLY A 955 -24.47 -38.44 5.09
CA GLY A 955 -24.73 -37.07 5.54
C GLY A 955 -23.86 -36.74 6.75
N LEU A 956 -23.16 -35.61 6.71
CA LEU A 956 -22.24 -35.16 7.74
C LEU A 956 -22.54 -33.72 8.17
N ASN A 957 -22.76 -33.51 9.46
CA ASN A 957 -22.74 -32.20 10.09
C ASN A 957 -21.32 -31.89 10.58
N LEU A 958 -20.85 -30.69 10.25
CA LEU A 958 -19.58 -30.14 10.71
C LEU A 958 -19.87 -29.01 11.70
N GLY A 959 -19.22 -29.05 12.85
CA GLY A 959 -19.08 -27.93 13.77
C GLY A 959 -17.62 -27.70 14.09
N ARG A 960 -17.15 -26.45 14.01
CA ARG A 960 -15.80 -26.06 14.40
C ARG A 960 -15.86 -24.82 15.28
N ALA A 961 -15.06 -24.81 16.35
CA ALA A 961 -14.80 -23.61 17.14
C ALA A 961 -13.31 -23.50 17.39
N TYR A 962 -12.77 -22.28 17.37
CA TYR A 962 -11.36 -22.07 17.60
C TYR A 962 -11.08 -20.76 18.31
N VAL A 963 -9.96 -20.75 19.04
CA VAL A 963 -9.32 -19.56 19.58
C VAL A 963 -7.83 -19.67 19.30
N ASP A 964 -7.26 -18.59 18.80
CA ASP A 964 -5.87 -18.47 18.43
C ASP A 964 -5.35 -17.10 18.89
N ALA A 965 -4.11 -17.06 19.37
CA ALA A 965 -3.50 -15.84 19.87
C ALA A 965 -2.04 -15.76 19.41
N VAL A 966 -1.70 -14.66 18.74
CA VAL A 966 -0.33 -14.28 18.40
C VAL A 966 0.13 -13.25 19.43
N TYR A 967 1.28 -13.47 20.05
CA TYR A 967 1.93 -12.56 20.99
C TYR A 967 3.26 -12.09 20.43
N GLU A 968 3.37 -10.80 20.14
CA GLU A 968 4.59 -10.14 19.70
C GLU A 968 5.40 -9.68 20.92
N ILE A 969 6.23 -10.57 21.45
CA ILE A 969 6.99 -10.32 22.68
C ILE A 969 8.02 -9.20 22.47
N THR A 970 8.68 -9.23 21.32
CA THR A 970 9.59 -8.20 20.79
C THR A 970 9.49 -8.23 19.26
N PRO A 971 9.99 -7.21 18.53
CA PRO A 971 10.08 -7.27 17.06
C PRO A 971 10.82 -8.53 16.55
N GLU A 972 11.76 -9.05 17.33
CA GLU A 972 12.56 -10.24 17.02
C GLU A 972 12.01 -11.55 17.62
N LEU A 973 10.90 -11.54 18.37
CA LEU A 973 10.39 -12.75 19.05
C LEU A 973 8.86 -12.75 19.08
N LYS A 974 8.27 -13.73 18.40
CA LYS A 974 6.82 -13.95 18.35
C LYS A 974 6.49 -15.34 18.84
N ALA A 975 5.35 -15.47 19.53
CA ALA A 975 4.77 -16.75 19.90
C ALA A 975 3.32 -16.80 19.42
N GLU A 976 2.85 -17.97 19.03
CA GLU A 976 1.45 -18.18 18.63
C GLU A 976 0.94 -19.46 19.28
N ALA A 977 -0.29 -19.44 19.78
CA ALA A 977 -0.95 -20.59 20.35
C ALA A 977 -2.44 -20.56 20.01
N GLY A 978 -2.93 -21.67 19.48
CA GLY A 978 -4.32 -21.88 19.12
C GLY A 978 -4.85 -23.23 19.55
N LEU A 979 -6.17 -23.27 19.73
CA LEU A 979 -6.91 -24.46 20.10
C LEU A 979 -8.16 -24.53 19.23
N PHE A 980 -8.23 -25.59 18.42
CA PHE A 980 -9.33 -25.84 17.50
C PHE A 980 -10.09 -27.07 18.00
N GLY A 981 -11.42 -26.98 18.03
CA GLY A 981 -12.31 -28.08 18.33
C GLY A 981 -13.17 -28.34 17.11
N THR A 982 -12.94 -29.47 16.44
CA THR A 982 -13.71 -29.91 15.28
C THR A 982 -14.58 -31.09 15.70
N TYR A 983 -15.87 -31.01 15.39
CA TYR A 983 -16.88 -32.02 15.70
C TYR A 983 -17.61 -32.41 14.41
N LEU A 984 -17.55 -33.69 14.10
CA LEU A 984 -18.11 -34.30 12.90
C LEU A 984 -19.15 -35.34 13.33
N THR A 985 -20.39 -35.19 12.89
CA THR A 985 -21.46 -36.16 13.15
C THR A 985 -22.22 -36.51 11.89
N GLY A 986 -22.45 -37.79 11.65
CA GLY A 986 -23.17 -38.23 10.47
C GLY A 986 -23.83 -39.59 10.66
N ASP A 987 -24.69 -39.92 9.71
CA ASP A 987 -25.28 -41.26 9.57
C ASP A 987 -24.87 -41.79 8.19
N SER A 988 -24.10 -42.89 8.17
CA SER A 988 -23.86 -43.69 6.96
C SER A 988 -24.54 -45.03 7.13
N THR A 989 -25.44 -45.41 6.19
CA THR A 989 -26.02 -46.78 6.12
C THR A 989 -26.56 -47.36 7.45
N GLY A 990 -26.99 -46.51 8.38
CA GLY A 990 -27.54 -46.90 9.69
C GLY A 990 -26.51 -47.07 10.81
N VAL A 991 -25.24 -46.68 10.61
CA VAL A 991 -24.19 -46.62 11.64
C VAL A 991 -23.90 -45.16 11.99
N PRO A 992 -24.07 -44.75 13.26
CA PRO A 992 -23.72 -43.40 13.70
C PRO A 992 -22.20 -43.17 13.60
N PHE A 993 -21.81 -42.12 12.89
CA PHE A 993 -20.44 -41.61 12.84
C PHE A 993 -20.34 -40.38 13.74
N GLU A 994 -19.53 -40.43 14.80
CA GLU A 994 -19.27 -39.29 15.68
C GLU A 994 -17.77 -39.20 15.96
N GLN A 995 -17.15 -38.08 15.57
CA GLN A 995 -15.77 -37.76 15.90
C GLN A 995 -15.65 -36.33 16.39
N GLY A 996 -15.26 -36.17 17.66
CA GLY A 996 -14.76 -34.91 18.20
C GLY A 996 -13.24 -34.95 18.28
N LYS A 997 -12.57 -33.97 17.69
CA LYS A 997 -11.12 -33.82 17.76
C LYS A 997 -10.74 -32.46 18.31
N LEU A 998 -9.80 -32.49 19.24
CA LEU A 998 -9.10 -31.31 19.71
C LEU A 998 -7.78 -31.19 18.95
N GLU A 999 -7.54 -30.01 18.42
CA GLU A 999 -6.50 -29.71 17.44
C GLU A 999 -5.66 -28.55 17.99
N PRO A 1000 -4.72 -28.83 18.91
CA PRO A 1000 -3.83 -27.80 19.42
C PRO A 1000 -2.82 -27.39 18.35
N ARG A 1001 -2.52 -26.09 18.33
CA ARG A 1001 -1.49 -25.49 17.50
C ARG A 1001 -0.65 -24.56 18.36
N PHE A 1002 0.66 -24.62 18.26
CA PHE A 1002 1.52 -23.66 18.96
C PHE A 1002 2.87 -23.55 18.25
N GLY A 1003 3.47 -22.38 18.31
CA GLY A 1003 4.76 -22.11 17.69
C GLY A 1003 5.45 -20.89 18.24
N ALA A 1004 6.73 -20.77 17.91
CA ALA A 1004 7.55 -19.61 18.20
C ALA A 1004 8.42 -19.26 16.99
N ALA A 1005 8.65 -17.97 16.80
CA ALA A 1005 9.51 -17.40 15.78
C ALA A 1005 10.50 -16.45 16.45
N TRP A 1006 11.79 -16.61 16.19
CA TRP A 1006 12.86 -15.83 16.78
C TRP A 1006 13.88 -15.39 15.74
N ALA A 1007 14.22 -14.11 15.73
CA ALA A 1007 15.29 -13.53 14.92
C ALA A 1007 16.54 -13.31 15.79
N PRO A 1008 17.49 -14.26 15.84
CA PRO A 1008 18.71 -14.11 16.65
C PRO A 1008 19.64 -13.01 16.13
N PHE A 1009 19.57 -12.72 14.83
CA PHE A 1009 20.36 -11.72 14.11
C PHE A 1009 19.48 -11.12 13.01
N GLU A 1010 19.81 -9.91 12.57
CA GLU A 1010 19.12 -9.28 11.44
C GLU A 1010 19.25 -10.15 10.17
N GLY A 1011 18.15 -10.31 9.42
CA GLY A 1011 18.14 -11.14 8.20
C GLY A 1011 17.94 -12.64 8.45
N HIS A 1012 17.84 -13.09 9.71
CA HIS A 1012 17.63 -14.49 10.05
C HIS A 1012 16.37 -14.70 10.88
N TRP A 1013 15.60 -15.74 10.57
CA TRP A 1013 14.46 -16.16 11.38
C TRP A 1013 14.45 -17.66 11.60
N LEU A 1014 14.33 -18.06 12.86
CA LEU A 1014 14.14 -19.44 13.30
C LEU A 1014 12.67 -19.59 13.70
N ARG A 1015 11.96 -20.54 13.08
CA ARG A 1015 10.56 -20.83 13.37
C ARG A 1015 10.41 -22.29 13.72
N ALA A 1016 9.60 -22.59 14.72
CA ALA A 1016 9.21 -23.95 15.04
C ALA A 1016 7.76 -23.97 15.52
N ALA A 1017 7.02 -25.00 15.11
CA ALA A 1017 5.64 -25.16 15.49
C ALA A 1017 5.17 -26.61 15.51
N PHE A 1018 4.11 -26.86 16.27
CA PHE A 1018 3.32 -28.07 16.24
C PHE A 1018 1.89 -27.72 15.82
N MET A 1019 1.30 -28.53 14.96
CA MET A 1019 -0.08 -28.38 14.49
C MET A 1019 -0.75 -29.75 14.36
N ARG A 1020 -1.93 -29.90 14.94
CA ARG A 1020 -2.86 -31.00 14.60
C ARG A 1020 -3.95 -30.49 13.68
N GLU A 1021 -4.23 -31.23 12.60
CA GLU A 1021 -5.19 -30.83 11.57
C GLU A 1021 -6.02 -32.04 11.10
N THR A 1022 -7.34 -32.00 11.28
CA THR A 1022 -8.30 -32.95 10.72
C THR A 1022 -8.55 -32.60 9.25
N ALA A 1023 -8.79 -33.62 8.41
CA ALA A 1023 -9.07 -33.44 6.99
C ALA A 1023 -10.08 -32.31 6.74
N ALA A 1024 -9.67 -31.34 5.91
CA ALA A 1024 -10.56 -30.30 5.44
C ALA A 1024 -11.55 -30.94 4.46
N VAL A 1025 -12.84 -30.94 4.81
CA VAL A 1025 -13.87 -31.48 3.91
C VAL A 1025 -14.09 -30.48 2.77
N ASN A 1026 -13.20 -30.43 1.76
CA ASN A 1026 -13.27 -29.61 0.53
C ASN A 1026 -14.12 -28.32 0.61
N SER A 1027 -13.90 -27.53 1.64
CA SER A 1027 -14.74 -26.39 1.98
C SER A 1027 -13.92 -25.24 2.53
N SER A 1028 -14.32 -24.04 2.14
CA SER A 1028 -13.67 -22.81 2.56
C SER A 1028 -13.92 -22.55 4.05
N THR A 1029 -12.94 -21.91 4.71
CA THR A 1029 -12.94 -21.65 6.15
C THR A 1029 -12.51 -20.20 6.41
N LEU A 1030 -12.92 -19.62 7.53
CA LEU A 1030 -12.38 -18.37 8.05
C LEU A 1030 -11.35 -18.60 9.17
N ALA A 1031 -11.03 -19.86 9.45
CA ALA A 1031 -10.06 -20.22 10.46
C ALA A 1031 -8.61 -19.99 9.96
N PRO A 1032 -7.66 -19.66 10.85
CA PRO A 1032 -6.25 -19.56 10.49
C PRO A 1032 -5.73 -20.87 9.87
N ILE A 1033 -4.98 -20.78 8.76
CA ILE A 1033 -4.51 -21.94 7.99
C ILE A 1033 -3.05 -22.34 8.27
N GLY A 1034 -2.40 -21.69 9.24
CA GLY A 1034 -1.00 -21.92 9.59
C GLY A 1034 -0.63 -21.16 10.85
N ILE A 1035 0.63 -21.28 11.26
CA ILE A 1035 1.16 -20.73 12.51
C ILE A 1035 2.50 -20.04 12.26
N LEU A 1036 2.60 -18.74 12.55
CA LEU A 1036 3.78 -17.91 12.33
C LEU A 1036 4.39 -18.05 10.91
N GLY A 1037 3.56 -18.24 9.89
CA GLY A 1037 3.98 -18.43 8.49
C GLY A 1037 4.38 -19.87 8.12
N LEU A 1038 4.26 -20.83 9.03
CA LEU A 1038 4.42 -22.26 8.76
C LEU A 1038 3.07 -22.88 8.41
N GLN A 1039 3.06 -23.69 7.34
CA GLN A 1039 1.93 -24.53 6.93
C GLN A 1039 2.42 -25.98 6.82
N SER A 1040 1.58 -26.94 7.17
CA SER A 1040 1.87 -28.37 6.97
C SER A 1040 2.07 -28.67 5.49
N ASN A 1041 2.95 -29.62 5.15
CA ASN A 1041 2.98 -30.15 3.78
C ASN A 1041 1.63 -30.78 3.45
N GLN A 1042 1.26 -30.74 2.16
CA GLN A 1042 0.01 -31.33 1.69
C GLN A 1042 0.05 -32.85 1.91
N ALA A 1043 -1.06 -33.42 2.39
CA ALA A 1043 -1.22 -34.85 2.57
C ALA A 1043 -2.65 -35.26 2.20
N PRO A 1044 -2.85 -36.38 1.49
CA PRO A 1044 -4.18 -36.81 1.08
C PRO A 1044 -4.83 -37.58 2.22
N ILE A 1045 -5.54 -36.84 3.08
CA ILE A 1045 -6.20 -37.36 4.29
C ILE A 1045 -7.69 -37.52 4.00
N GLY A 1046 -8.21 -38.74 4.16
CA GLY A 1046 -9.61 -39.06 4.00
C GLY A 1046 -10.51 -38.50 5.11
N LEU A 1047 -11.82 -38.63 4.94
CA LEU A 1047 -12.83 -38.15 5.90
C LEU A 1047 -12.60 -38.76 7.29
N GLY A 1048 -12.53 -37.91 8.32
CA GLY A 1048 -12.25 -38.33 9.70
C GLY A 1048 -10.78 -38.64 10.01
N GLY A 1049 -9.88 -38.56 9.02
CA GLY A 1049 -8.43 -38.62 9.24
C GLY A 1049 -7.86 -37.34 9.86
N TYR A 1050 -6.58 -37.36 10.24
CA TYR A 1050 -5.86 -36.19 10.76
C TYR A 1050 -4.35 -36.29 10.57
N SER A 1051 -3.67 -35.15 10.64
CA SER A 1051 -2.21 -35.02 10.65
C SER A 1051 -1.74 -34.38 11.96
N ASP A 1052 -0.68 -34.93 12.54
CA ASP A 1052 0.14 -34.28 13.56
C ASP A 1052 1.47 -33.85 12.93
N THR A 1053 1.65 -32.54 12.82
CA THR A 1053 2.82 -31.94 12.16
C THR A 1053 3.69 -31.23 13.18
N PHE A 1054 4.98 -31.58 13.25
CA PHE A 1054 6.02 -30.72 13.78
C PHE A 1054 6.79 -30.09 12.62
N ALA A 1055 6.88 -28.76 12.56
CA ALA A 1055 7.56 -28.03 11.52
C ALA A 1055 8.61 -27.10 12.10
N ALA A 1056 9.79 -27.03 11.48
CA ALA A 1056 10.85 -26.08 11.81
C ALA A 1056 11.45 -25.49 10.53
N ARG A 1057 11.67 -24.17 10.51
CA ARG A 1057 12.28 -23.45 9.39
C ARG A 1057 13.38 -22.51 9.89
N TRP A 1058 14.50 -22.48 9.18
CA TRP A 1058 15.51 -21.44 9.32
C TRP A 1058 15.69 -20.69 8.01
N ASP A 1059 15.23 -19.44 7.99
CA ASP A 1059 15.49 -18.50 6.91
C ASP A 1059 16.73 -17.66 7.23
N ALA A 1060 17.60 -17.46 6.24
CA ALA A 1060 18.88 -16.78 6.41
C ALA A 1060 19.24 -15.94 5.17
N GLU A 1061 19.21 -14.62 5.32
CA GLU A 1061 19.82 -13.68 4.39
C GLU A 1061 21.29 -13.44 4.77
N TRP A 1062 22.22 -13.96 3.97
CA TRP A 1062 23.65 -13.89 4.29
C TRP A 1062 24.28 -12.58 3.83
N ASN A 1063 23.76 -12.01 2.74
CA ASN A 1063 24.11 -10.71 2.19
C ASN A 1063 23.07 -10.30 1.15
N SER A 1064 23.21 -9.10 0.60
CA SER A 1064 22.33 -8.53 -0.44
C SER A 1064 22.12 -9.39 -1.70
N ARG A 1065 22.86 -10.49 -1.90
CA ARG A 1065 22.77 -11.37 -3.08
C ARG A 1065 22.52 -12.85 -2.78
N LEU A 1066 22.53 -13.29 -1.51
CA LEU A 1066 22.42 -14.71 -1.16
C LEU A 1066 21.44 -14.92 0.00
N PHE A 1067 20.43 -15.73 -0.25
CA PHE A 1067 19.44 -16.18 0.71
C PHE A 1067 19.36 -17.70 0.74
N THR A 1068 19.15 -18.28 1.92
CA THR A 1068 18.91 -19.72 2.08
C THR A 1068 17.78 -19.99 3.05
N THR A 1069 17.01 -21.05 2.81
CA THR A 1069 16.09 -21.62 3.81
C THR A 1069 16.39 -23.10 4.05
N LEU A 1070 16.27 -23.53 5.30
CA LEU A 1070 16.26 -24.94 5.70
C LEU A 1070 14.91 -25.26 6.37
N ASP A 1071 14.16 -26.18 5.78
CA ASP A 1071 12.81 -26.58 6.17
C ASP A 1071 12.79 -28.04 6.61
N TYR A 1072 12.34 -28.32 7.83
CA TYR A 1072 12.12 -29.67 8.34
C TYR A 1072 10.66 -29.84 8.77
N GLN A 1073 10.01 -30.92 8.35
CA GLN A 1073 8.70 -31.31 8.85
C GLN A 1073 8.64 -32.80 9.17
N HIS A 1074 8.05 -33.14 10.31
CA HIS A 1074 7.63 -34.48 10.68
C HIS A 1074 6.10 -34.50 10.70
N GLN A 1075 5.49 -35.43 9.97
CA GLN A 1075 4.04 -35.61 9.88
C GLN A 1075 3.68 -37.05 10.22
N ALA A 1076 2.86 -37.23 11.26
CA ALA A 1076 2.17 -38.48 11.54
C ALA A 1076 0.74 -38.38 11.01
N LEU A 1077 0.38 -39.25 10.08
CA LEU A 1077 -0.82 -39.19 9.27
C LEU A 1077 -1.74 -40.35 9.66
N SER A 1078 -3.04 -40.07 9.79
CA SER A 1078 -4.07 -41.07 10.09
C SER A 1078 -5.24 -40.94 9.12
N GLY A 1079 -5.69 -42.07 8.58
CA GLY A 1079 -6.73 -42.13 7.55
C GLY A 1079 -6.27 -41.51 6.24
N LEU A 1080 -5.17 -42.03 5.67
CA LEU A 1080 -4.68 -41.65 4.34
C LEU A 1080 -5.57 -42.23 3.25
N SER A 1081 -5.75 -41.49 2.17
CA SER A 1081 -6.46 -41.91 0.97
C SER A 1081 -5.72 -41.37 -0.24
N ILE A 1082 -4.74 -42.13 -0.74
CA ILE A 1082 -3.80 -41.68 -1.77
C ILE A 1082 -4.38 -42.00 -3.16
N ASP A 1083 -4.70 -40.99 -3.95
CA ASP A 1083 -5.25 -41.16 -5.30
C ASP A 1083 -4.33 -41.99 -6.21
N ILE A 1084 -4.91 -42.95 -6.93
CA ILE A 1084 -4.19 -43.71 -7.95
C ILE A 1084 -4.28 -42.95 -9.28
N PRO A 1085 -3.15 -42.64 -9.95
CA PRO A 1085 -3.17 -41.82 -11.17
C PRO A 1085 -4.13 -42.37 -12.22
N GLY A 1086 -5.10 -41.55 -12.60
CA GLY A 1086 -6.08 -41.84 -13.64
C GLY A 1086 -7.18 -42.84 -13.26
N ALA A 1087 -7.20 -43.38 -12.04
CA ALA A 1087 -8.24 -44.30 -11.58
C ALA A 1087 -9.30 -43.58 -10.71
N PHE A 1088 -10.49 -44.18 -10.62
CA PHE A 1088 -11.55 -43.73 -9.71
C PHE A 1088 -11.28 -44.13 -8.25
N ASP A 1089 -10.41 -45.12 -8.04
CA ASP A 1089 -10.10 -45.71 -6.73
C ASP A 1089 -8.85 -45.08 -6.07
N SER A 1090 -8.72 -45.25 -4.76
CA SER A 1090 -7.63 -44.70 -3.95
C SER A 1090 -6.96 -45.79 -3.09
N ILE A 1091 -5.70 -45.56 -2.72
CA ILE A 1091 -4.99 -46.39 -1.74
C ILE A 1091 -5.32 -45.85 -0.35
N ASP A 1092 -6.21 -46.54 0.35
CA ASP A 1092 -6.57 -46.20 1.72
C ASP A 1092 -5.66 -46.90 2.74
N LEU A 1093 -5.06 -46.11 3.64
CA LEU A 1093 -4.18 -46.59 4.71
C LEU A 1093 -4.61 -45.98 6.05
N SER A 1094 -4.66 -46.80 7.11
CA SER A 1094 -5.06 -46.34 8.44
C SER A 1094 -4.05 -45.37 9.08
N GLU A 1095 -2.75 -45.57 8.86
CA GLU A 1095 -1.68 -44.74 9.41
C GLU A 1095 -0.46 -44.63 8.47
N GLY A 1096 0.24 -43.50 8.51
CA GLY A 1096 1.49 -43.27 7.79
C GLY A 1096 2.37 -42.19 8.44
N ARG A 1097 3.64 -42.10 8.02
CA ARG A 1097 4.61 -41.10 8.49
C ARG A 1097 5.35 -40.48 7.32
N ILE A 1098 5.64 -39.17 7.39
CA ILE A 1098 6.53 -38.46 6.48
C ILE A 1098 7.47 -37.56 7.29
N ASP A 1099 8.78 -37.71 7.08
CA ASP A 1099 9.84 -36.85 7.59
C ASP A 1099 10.55 -36.20 6.40
N ARG A 1100 10.38 -34.88 6.21
CA ARG A 1100 10.93 -34.14 5.06
C ARG A 1100 11.90 -33.07 5.51
N LEU A 1101 13.11 -33.06 4.95
CA LEU A 1101 14.13 -32.01 5.10
C LEU A 1101 14.43 -31.40 3.74
N ALA A 1102 14.19 -30.10 3.57
CA ALA A 1102 14.48 -29.36 2.35
C ALA A 1102 15.44 -28.19 2.60
N ALA A 1103 16.40 -28.01 1.70
CA ALA A 1103 17.32 -26.87 1.69
C ALA A 1103 17.16 -26.12 0.37
N THR A 1104 16.90 -24.82 0.45
CA THR A 1104 16.78 -23.92 -0.72
C THR A 1104 17.84 -22.84 -0.66
N ALA A 1105 18.42 -22.50 -1.81
CA ALA A 1105 19.29 -21.35 -2.02
C ALA A 1105 18.73 -20.46 -3.14
N ASN A 1106 18.72 -19.16 -2.92
CA ASN A 1106 18.37 -18.13 -3.89
C ASN A 1106 19.56 -17.17 -4.02
N VAL A 1107 19.99 -16.93 -5.27
CA VAL A 1107 21.17 -16.13 -5.58
C VAL A 1107 20.81 -15.08 -6.62
N TRP A 1108 20.96 -13.82 -6.26
CA TRP A 1108 20.86 -12.71 -7.20
C TRP A 1108 22.22 -12.45 -7.87
N LEU A 1109 22.32 -12.76 -9.17
CA LEU A 1109 23.57 -12.69 -9.94
C LEU A 1109 23.80 -11.29 -10.53
N GLY A 1110 22.73 -10.51 -10.74
CA GLY A 1110 22.75 -9.23 -11.45
C GLY A 1110 22.72 -9.39 -12.97
N GLY A 1111 22.55 -8.28 -13.69
CA GLY A 1111 22.31 -8.30 -15.15
C GLY A 1111 20.96 -8.92 -15.52
N GLY A 1112 19.98 -8.84 -14.61
CA GLY A 1112 18.67 -9.48 -14.74
C GLY A 1112 18.63 -10.98 -14.43
N PHE A 1113 19.72 -11.59 -13.95
CA PHE A 1113 19.78 -13.02 -13.63
C PHE A 1113 19.53 -13.32 -12.14
N GLY A 1114 18.61 -14.24 -11.88
CA GLY A 1114 18.39 -14.89 -10.59
C GLY A 1114 18.52 -16.41 -10.72
N ALA A 1115 19.20 -17.04 -9.77
CA ALA A 1115 19.36 -18.49 -9.73
C ALA A 1115 18.75 -19.06 -8.44
N PHE A 1116 18.08 -20.20 -8.56
CA PHE A 1116 17.51 -20.91 -7.42
C PHE A 1116 17.89 -22.39 -7.47
N ALA A 1117 18.02 -23.00 -6.29
CA ALA A 1117 18.21 -24.43 -6.14
C ALA A 1117 17.54 -24.91 -4.86
N THR A 1118 16.73 -25.95 -4.97
CA THR A 1118 16.07 -26.62 -3.85
C THR A 1118 16.43 -28.10 -3.90
N TYR A 1119 16.79 -28.68 -2.76
CA TYR A 1119 16.99 -30.12 -2.58
C TYR A 1119 16.17 -30.58 -1.38
N ALA A 1120 15.41 -31.65 -1.52
CA ALA A 1120 14.62 -32.24 -0.45
C ALA A 1120 14.93 -33.74 -0.31
N TYR A 1121 15.11 -34.16 0.93
CA TYR A 1121 15.15 -35.55 1.36
C TYR A 1121 13.87 -35.88 2.13
N THR A 1122 13.21 -36.97 1.79
CA THR A 1122 11.95 -37.39 2.39
C THR A 1122 12.02 -38.85 2.81
N ASP A 1123 11.95 -39.13 4.11
CA ASP A 1123 11.73 -40.47 4.64
C ASP A 1123 10.22 -40.66 4.85
N SER A 1124 9.62 -41.68 4.24
CA SER A 1124 8.20 -41.97 4.41
C SER A 1124 7.99 -43.43 4.79
N GLU A 1125 6.91 -43.70 5.52
CA GLU A 1125 6.63 -45.06 6.00
C GLU A 1125 5.13 -45.33 6.09
N ASN A 1126 4.71 -46.46 5.53
CA ASN A 1126 3.39 -47.04 5.72
C ASN A 1126 3.31 -47.67 7.12
N LYS A 1127 2.43 -47.14 7.96
CA LYS A 1127 2.22 -47.61 9.34
C LYS A 1127 0.94 -48.43 9.51
N ASP A 1128 0.25 -48.78 8.42
CA ASP A 1128 -0.94 -49.61 8.48
C ASP A 1128 -0.57 -51.11 8.64
N PRO A 1129 -0.78 -51.72 9.81
CA PRO A 1129 -0.41 -53.12 10.05
C PRO A 1129 -1.28 -54.12 9.27
N ALA A 1130 -2.41 -53.70 8.71
CA ALA A 1130 -3.26 -54.51 7.86
C ALA A 1130 -2.88 -54.41 6.37
N SER A 1131 -2.04 -53.45 6.00
CA SER A 1131 -1.56 -53.27 4.63
C SER A 1131 -0.44 -54.26 4.29
N PHE A 1132 -0.41 -54.74 3.04
CA PHE A 1132 0.64 -55.64 2.54
C PHE A 1132 2.05 -55.02 2.60
N GLY A 1133 2.15 -53.69 2.55
CA GLY A 1133 3.41 -52.94 2.59
C GLY A 1133 3.73 -52.32 3.95
N PHE A 1134 3.27 -52.89 5.05
CA PHE A 1134 3.56 -52.36 6.38
C PHE A 1134 5.08 -52.23 6.64
N GLY A 1135 5.51 -51.02 7.02
CA GLY A 1135 6.92 -50.68 7.26
C GLY A 1135 7.72 -50.29 6.02
N GLU A 1136 7.14 -50.41 4.82
CA GLU A 1136 7.74 -49.92 3.58
C GLU A 1136 7.42 -48.43 3.35
N ALA A 1137 8.02 -47.82 2.33
CA ALA A 1137 7.76 -46.41 1.97
C ALA A 1137 6.29 -46.17 1.56
N LEU A 1138 5.79 -44.95 1.77
CA LEU A 1138 4.48 -44.56 1.25
C LEU A 1138 4.52 -44.50 -0.29
N PRO A 1139 3.46 -44.94 -0.99
CA PRO A 1139 3.39 -44.86 -2.44
C PRO A 1139 3.56 -43.42 -2.94
N TYR A 1140 4.29 -43.28 -4.05
CA TYR A 1140 4.53 -42.05 -4.80
C TYR A 1140 5.35 -40.96 -4.09
N VAL A 1141 5.91 -41.23 -2.92
CA VAL A 1141 6.78 -40.27 -2.20
C VAL A 1141 8.26 -40.55 -2.53
N PRO A 1142 8.96 -39.66 -3.26
CA PRO A 1142 10.38 -39.86 -3.58
C PRO A 1142 11.29 -39.57 -2.40
N GLU A 1143 12.30 -40.41 -2.22
CA GLU A 1143 13.31 -40.23 -1.15
C GLU A 1143 14.15 -38.99 -1.37
N HIS A 1144 14.51 -38.73 -2.64
CA HIS A 1144 15.28 -37.57 -3.05
C HIS A 1144 14.52 -36.78 -4.11
N SER A 1145 14.48 -35.47 -3.98
CA SER A 1145 13.99 -34.60 -5.04
C SER A 1145 14.80 -33.31 -5.08
N ALA A 1146 15.01 -32.76 -6.28
CA ALA A 1146 15.76 -31.53 -6.44
C ALA A 1146 15.23 -30.71 -7.60
N ARG A 1147 15.38 -29.39 -7.50
CA ARG A 1147 15.05 -28.47 -8.58
C ARG A 1147 16.09 -27.38 -8.62
N LEU A 1148 16.61 -27.08 -9.81
CA LEU A 1148 17.58 -26.03 -10.03
C LEU A 1148 17.13 -25.19 -11.22
N GLY A 1149 17.24 -23.87 -11.13
CA GLY A 1149 16.80 -23.02 -12.20
C GLY A 1149 17.50 -21.67 -12.26
N LEU A 1150 17.38 -21.06 -13.43
CA LEU A 1150 17.90 -19.75 -13.77
C LEU A 1150 16.80 -18.96 -14.45
N THR A 1151 16.49 -17.80 -13.90
CA THR A 1151 15.57 -16.83 -14.49
C THR A 1151 16.38 -15.64 -14.99
N TRP A 1152 16.07 -15.19 -16.20
CA TRP A 1152 16.59 -13.97 -16.80
C TRP A 1152 15.44 -13.02 -17.12
N VAL A 1153 15.54 -11.79 -16.66
CA VAL A 1153 14.57 -10.72 -16.90
C VAL A 1153 15.29 -9.57 -17.61
N ASN A 1154 14.69 -9.09 -18.69
CA ASN A 1154 15.22 -8.01 -19.50
C ASN A 1154 14.25 -6.82 -19.54
N PRO A 1155 14.74 -5.57 -19.44
CA PRO A 1155 13.91 -4.36 -19.54
C PRO A 1155 13.16 -4.19 -20.88
N ALA A 1156 13.42 -5.02 -21.89
CA ALA A 1156 12.57 -5.13 -23.09
C ALA A 1156 11.28 -5.94 -22.84
N ASN A 1157 10.79 -5.98 -21.58
CA ASN A 1157 9.64 -6.75 -21.12
C ASN A 1157 9.72 -8.24 -21.49
N PHE A 1158 10.89 -8.85 -21.27
CA PHE A 1158 11.14 -10.25 -21.60
C PHE A 1158 11.59 -11.01 -20.35
N LYS A 1159 10.95 -12.13 -20.04
CA LYS A 1159 11.31 -13.01 -18.92
C LYS A 1159 11.48 -14.44 -19.43
N VAL A 1160 12.58 -15.09 -19.06
CA VAL A 1160 12.83 -16.50 -19.37
C VAL A 1160 13.25 -17.23 -18.11
N THR A 1161 12.67 -18.39 -17.86
CA THR A 1161 13.10 -19.30 -16.80
C THR A 1161 13.45 -20.65 -17.40
N LEU A 1162 14.64 -21.16 -17.07
CA LEU A 1162 15.04 -22.54 -17.33
C LEU A 1162 15.14 -23.27 -16.00
N ALA A 1163 14.51 -24.43 -15.87
CA ALA A 1163 14.56 -25.23 -14.66
C ALA A 1163 14.80 -26.70 -14.99
N ALA A 1164 15.59 -27.40 -14.18
CA ALA A 1164 15.72 -28.84 -14.22
C ALA A 1164 15.22 -29.43 -12.90
N THR A 1165 14.38 -30.46 -12.99
CA THR A 1165 13.79 -31.15 -11.84
C THR A 1165 14.26 -32.60 -11.84
N TYR A 1166 14.72 -33.06 -10.68
CA TYR A 1166 15.07 -34.45 -10.40
C TYR A 1166 14.05 -35.04 -9.44
N ILE A 1167 13.52 -36.19 -9.80
CA ILE A 1167 12.67 -37.01 -8.94
C ILE A 1167 13.38 -38.35 -8.74
N GLY A 1168 13.63 -38.68 -7.48
CA GLY A 1168 14.30 -39.91 -7.07
C GLY A 1168 13.39 -41.14 -7.17
N GLU A 1169 13.98 -42.27 -6.77
CA GLU A 1169 13.27 -43.53 -6.65
C GLU A 1169 12.13 -43.42 -5.62
N ARG A 1170 11.03 -44.12 -5.88
CA ARG A 1170 9.84 -44.15 -5.01
C ARG A 1170 9.05 -45.44 -5.16
N ALA A 1171 8.25 -45.77 -4.15
CA ALA A 1171 7.29 -46.86 -4.25
C ALA A 1171 6.16 -46.48 -5.23
N GLY A 1172 5.72 -47.41 -6.06
CA GLY A 1172 4.63 -47.24 -7.02
C GLY A 1172 3.27 -47.74 -6.53
N ASP A 1173 3.26 -48.50 -5.44
CA ASP A 1173 2.06 -49.02 -4.79
C ASP A 1173 2.40 -49.49 -3.35
N VAL A 1174 1.43 -50.14 -2.69
CA VAL A 1174 1.63 -50.74 -1.36
C VAL A 1174 2.38 -52.08 -1.38
N SER A 1175 2.68 -52.65 -2.55
CA SER A 1175 3.43 -53.91 -2.66
C SER A 1175 4.95 -53.70 -2.66
N GLY A 1176 5.39 -52.44 -2.79
CA GLY A 1176 6.80 -52.05 -2.76
C GLY A 1176 7.45 -52.03 -4.14
N ASP A 1177 6.66 -52.06 -5.22
CA ASP A 1177 7.16 -51.90 -6.58
C ASP A 1177 7.89 -50.56 -6.71
N ARG A 1178 9.10 -50.56 -7.28
CA ARG A 1178 9.94 -49.37 -7.38
C ARG A 1178 9.74 -48.68 -8.72
N ILE A 1179 9.54 -47.37 -8.68
CA ILE A 1179 9.53 -46.50 -9.85
C ILE A 1179 10.91 -45.85 -9.98
N ASP A 1180 11.49 -45.99 -11.16
CA ASP A 1180 12.80 -45.44 -11.48
C ASP A 1180 12.85 -43.90 -11.34
N PRO A 1181 14.00 -43.35 -10.94
CA PRO A 1181 14.22 -41.91 -10.90
C PRO A 1181 14.27 -41.30 -12.30
N TYR A 1182 13.98 -40.00 -12.42
CA TYR A 1182 14.01 -39.30 -13.71
C TYR A 1182 14.41 -37.82 -13.57
N TRP A 1183 14.79 -37.23 -14.71
CA TRP A 1183 15.08 -35.80 -14.84
C TRP A 1183 14.20 -35.17 -15.91
N THR A 1184 13.60 -34.03 -15.60
CA THR A 1184 12.97 -33.15 -16.60
C THR A 1184 13.71 -31.83 -16.68
N ALA A 1185 13.65 -31.19 -17.85
CA ALA A 1185 14.03 -29.80 -18.02
C ALA A 1185 12.86 -29.03 -18.63
N ASP A 1186 12.55 -27.90 -18.04
CA ASP A 1186 11.42 -27.06 -18.39
C ASP A 1186 11.94 -25.66 -18.75
N ALA A 1187 11.29 -25.01 -19.73
CA ALA A 1187 11.58 -23.66 -20.14
C ALA A 1187 10.30 -22.84 -20.24
N PHE A 1188 10.33 -21.63 -19.71
CA PHE A 1188 9.22 -20.68 -19.74
C PHE A 1188 9.75 -19.37 -20.30
N ALA A 1189 8.99 -18.75 -21.21
CA ALA A 1189 9.31 -17.44 -21.76
C ALA A 1189 8.03 -16.61 -21.87
N THR A 1190 8.09 -15.39 -21.37
CA THR A 1190 7.01 -14.40 -21.48
C THR A 1190 7.56 -13.14 -22.12
N TRP A 1191 6.80 -12.56 -23.04
CA TRP A 1191 7.11 -11.28 -23.67
C TRP A 1191 5.88 -10.39 -23.78
N GLU A 1192 6.08 -9.10 -23.51
CA GLU A 1192 5.06 -8.07 -23.68
C GLU A 1192 5.66 -6.85 -24.41
N PRO A 1193 4.88 -6.08 -25.19
CA PRO A 1193 5.31 -4.77 -25.66
C PRO A 1193 5.35 -3.77 -24.50
N PHE A 1194 6.01 -2.62 -24.69
CA PHE A 1194 6.10 -1.57 -23.65
C PHE A 1194 4.76 -0.98 -23.22
N ASP A 1195 3.75 -1.02 -24.10
CA ASP A 1195 2.38 -0.59 -23.79
C ASP A 1195 1.51 -1.72 -23.23
N LYS A 1196 2.07 -2.93 -23.08
CA LYS A 1196 1.48 -4.14 -22.49
C LYS A 1196 0.12 -4.53 -23.07
N ARG A 1197 -0.20 -4.14 -24.30
CA ARG A 1197 -1.51 -4.45 -24.94
C ARG A 1197 -1.71 -5.91 -25.30
N PHE A 1198 -0.64 -6.70 -25.36
CA PHE A 1198 -0.73 -8.13 -25.54
C PHE A 1198 0.44 -8.83 -24.85
N GLU A 1199 0.30 -10.11 -24.58
CA GLU A 1199 1.30 -10.94 -23.92
C GLU A 1199 1.44 -12.24 -24.70
N LEU A 1200 2.69 -12.63 -24.95
CA LEU A 1200 3.06 -13.91 -25.55
C LEU A 1200 3.70 -14.76 -24.47
N GLU A 1201 3.13 -15.93 -24.21
CA GLU A 1201 3.74 -16.94 -23.34
C GLU A 1201 4.08 -18.19 -24.13
N LEU A 1202 5.24 -18.76 -23.82
CA LEU A 1202 5.73 -20.02 -24.35
C LEU A 1202 6.26 -20.86 -23.19
N ALA A 1203 5.75 -22.08 -23.05
CA ALA A 1203 6.23 -23.05 -22.10
C ALA A 1203 6.62 -24.35 -22.81
N ALA A 1204 7.72 -24.95 -22.40
CA ALA A 1204 8.15 -26.26 -22.84
C ALA A 1204 8.47 -27.11 -21.62
N TYR A 1205 7.89 -28.30 -21.55
CA TYR A 1205 8.03 -29.24 -20.45
C TYR A 1205 8.74 -30.50 -20.93
N ASN A 1206 9.55 -31.11 -20.06
CA ASN A 1206 10.31 -32.32 -20.38
C ASN A 1206 11.12 -32.18 -21.70
N LEU A 1207 11.90 -31.10 -21.83
CA LEU A 1207 12.74 -30.82 -23.00
C LEU A 1207 13.72 -31.93 -23.34
N PHE A 1208 14.17 -32.70 -22.34
CA PHE A 1208 15.04 -33.85 -22.54
C PHE A 1208 14.32 -35.03 -23.20
N ASP A 1209 12.98 -35.02 -23.27
CA ASP A 1209 12.15 -36.13 -23.74
C ASP A 1209 12.44 -37.41 -22.94
N GLU A 1210 12.58 -37.23 -21.63
CA GLU A 1210 12.83 -38.31 -20.70
C GLU A 1210 11.59 -39.20 -20.59
N LYS A 1211 11.77 -40.51 -20.71
CA LYS A 1211 10.69 -41.49 -20.51
C LYS A 1211 10.70 -41.94 -19.06
N PHE A 1212 9.62 -41.67 -18.35
CA PHE A 1212 9.46 -42.04 -16.93
C PHE A 1212 8.04 -42.55 -16.68
N ASN A 1213 7.83 -43.16 -15.52
CA ASN A 1213 6.50 -43.57 -15.06
C ASN A 1213 6.06 -42.71 -13.86
N VAL A 1214 4.78 -42.38 -13.78
CA VAL A 1214 4.20 -41.65 -12.64
C VAL A 1214 3.70 -42.60 -11.55
N ALA A 1215 3.10 -43.72 -11.94
CA ALA A 1215 2.78 -44.87 -11.08
C ALA A 1215 3.38 -46.15 -11.66
N ALA A 1216 3.33 -47.25 -10.90
CA ALA A 1216 3.69 -48.55 -11.43
C ALA A 1216 2.90 -48.79 -12.72
N SER A 1217 3.62 -48.99 -13.83
CA SER A 1217 2.97 -49.26 -15.11
C SER A 1217 2.06 -48.12 -15.64
N VAL A 1218 2.32 -46.86 -15.27
CA VAL A 1218 1.64 -45.69 -15.84
C VAL A 1218 2.68 -44.72 -16.40
N PRO A 1219 2.88 -44.66 -17.73
CA PRO A 1219 3.81 -43.71 -18.34
C PRO A 1219 3.46 -42.25 -18.03
N GLY A 1220 4.49 -41.46 -17.75
CA GLY A 1220 4.39 -40.01 -17.60
C GLY A 1220 4.23 -39.28 -18.93
N TRP A 1221 4.16 -37.95 -18.87
CA TRP A 1221 4.06 -37.09 -20.05
C TRP A 1221 5.39 -37.02 -20.83
N GLY A 1222 5.28 -36.98 -22.16
CA GLY A 1222 6.42 -36.74 -23.06
C GLY A 1222 6.82 -35.27 -23.11
N ARG A 1223 7.56 -34.89 -24.15
CA ARG A 1223 7.87 -33.48 -24.43
C ARG A 1223 6.58 -32.72 -24.80
N SER A 1224 6.30 -31.65 -24.06
CA SER A 1224 5.09 -30.84 -24.24
C SER A 1224 5.44 -29.38 -24.49
N PHE A 1225 4.68 -28.72 -25.36
CA PHE A 1225 4.79 -27.29 -25.66
C PHE A 1225 3.44 -26.62 -25.50
N VAL A 1226 3.43 -25.47 -24.85
CA VAL A 1226 2.25 -24.61 -24.73
C VAL A 1226 2.64 -23.22 -25.24
N GLY A 1227 1.79 -22.63 -26.06
CA GLY A 1227 1.96 -21.25 -26.49
C GLY A 1227 0.64 -20.50 -26.48
N SER A 1228 0.60 -19.32 -25.88
CA SER A 1228 -0.59 -18.48 -25.76
C SER A 1228 -0.29 -17.04 -26.19
N LEU A 1229 -1.30 -16.40 -26.77
CA LEU A 1229 -1.32 -14.96 -27.03
C LEU A 1229 -2.56 -14.38 -26.35
N LYS A 1230 -2.34 -13.49 -25.38
CA LYS A 1230 -3.39 -12.72 -24.69
C LYS A 1230 -3.42 -11.30 -25.24
N VAL A 1231 -4.59 -10.77 -25.60
CA VAL A 1231 -4.78 -9.38 -26.06
C VAL A 1231 -5.68 -8.66 -25.07
N ARG A 1232 -5.27 -7.47 -24.63
CA ARG A 1232 -5.95 -6.63 -23.63
C ARG A 1232 -6.55 -5.38 -24.28
N PHE A 1233 -7.73 -4.98 -23.84
CA PHE A 1233 -8.55 -3.90 -24.41
C PHE A 1233 -9.02 -2.90 -23.37
#